data_AF-A0A316RYK4-F1
#
_entry.id   AF-A0A316RYK4-F1
#
_cell.length_a   1.000
_cell.length_b   1.000
_cell.length_c   1.000
_cell.angle_alpha   90.00
_cell.angle_beta   90.00
_cell.angle_gamma   90.00
#
_symmetry.space_group_name_H-M   'P 1'
#
loop_
_entity.id
_entity.type
_entity.pdbx_description
1 polymer ?
#
loop_
_entity_poly.entity_id
_entity_poly.type
_entity_poly.pdbx_seq_one_letter_code
_entity_poly.pdbx_strand_id
1 'polypeptide(L)'
;PDGFVFNMSVGYDLEGIKSPKVDAYIEGMKDATKTEVWGECLAWAKENLDRFANVDEAFVESVSPRVSSSVTESTLHGCPPDEIERIATYLITEKGLNTYIKCNPTLLGYDYARTRLDSLGFDYIAFDDKHFREDLQWADAVPMFERLIKLTSERGLAFGVKLTNTFPVDVTRKELPSEEMYMSGRSLFPLTIHLAHRISEQFDGKLRISYSGGADAQNIKDIYGAGIWPITMATTVLKPGGYERFSQIAGILAGAERKDDVDVAAVAALDEAVADAHKYHKPVKPIPAHKIDAPLPLTSCFTSPCRNGCPIEQDIPAYLAAVDEGRLDDALAIIAERNALPFITGNLCPHPCGTKCMRAFYEPEGAAIRSSKLKAARGGIDALLAKIKSEGAKPVVGASDHKVAVIGGGPAGLACAFFLSRAGADVTILERKDTLGGVARHIIPAFRIADEDIDRDVELCLAFGAKAQTGVEAKSVAELKAEGYTDVVVACGAWAPGHVGLEYGDEIDVLEFLGAAKKGEDLSSLGTDVAIVGAGNTAMDAARVAKRLPGVKNVRIVYRRTKRYMPADEEELAEALSEGVELCELLAPKGVRDGVLTCEKMVLGEPDESGRRSPVATGETVEVPATAVICAVGEHIEGGVYEAAGVQTDRRGRPAGVATGVEGVWAAGDCRRGPARFVDAIADAQEVAKEMLGVDFSAYAAANVRSGHESDCYARKGDLRLGCPKCAKDSGCLGCATVCEACCDVCPNRANVSITVPGLAQHQVVHVDGMCNECGNCAVFCPWSGRPFKDKLTLFWSAEDMGNSENQGFLPQADGTFLVRLDGKTAAYDVDDAACGLPEEARLTIKAVRDSYSYLLAK
;
A
#
# COMPACT_ATOMS: atom_id res chain seq x y z
N PRO A 1 12.38 -34.99 12.49
CA PRO A 1 11.41 -33.96 12.06
C PRO A 1 11.50 -33.74 10.54
N ASP A 2 10.64 -34.42 9.79
CA ASP A 2 10.56 -34.28 8.33
C ASP A 2 9.93 -32.91 8.01
N GLY A 3 10.75 -31.91 7.68
CA GLY A 3 10.25 -30.61 7.18
C GLY A 3 10.95 -29.35 7.71
N PHE A 4 11.76 -29.43 8.77
CA PHE A 4 12.53 -28.30 9.29
C PHE A 4 14.00 -28.66 9.49
N VAL A 5 14.91 -27.78 9.07
CA VAL A 5 16.36 -27.97 9.18
C VAL A 5 16.99 -26.69 9.71
N PHE A 6 17.83 -26.82 10.74
CA PHE A 6 18.75 -25.75 11.13
C PHE A 6 20.00 -25.83 10.27
N ASN A 7 20.44 -24.69 9.74
CA ASN A 7 21.67 -24.59 8.96
C ASN A 7 22.54 -23.51 9.61
N MET A 8 23.77 -23.88 9.99
CA MET A 8 24.71 -22.92 10.59
C MET A 8 25.12 -21.87 9.57
N SER A 9 25.59 -20.72 10.03
CA SER A 9 26.19 -19.70 9.18
C SER A 9 27.44 -19.13 9.83
N VAL A 10 28.53 -19.05 9.05
CA VAL A 10 29.80 -18.42 9.46
C VAL A 10 30.22 -17.40 8.41
N GLY A 11 30.83 -16.29 8.80
CA GLY A 11 31.17 -15.20 7.88
C GLY A 11 32.39 -14.39 8.32
N TYR A 12 33.45 -15.10 8.70
CA TYR A 12 34.76 -14.55 9.04
C TYR A 12 35.79 -15.08 8.05
N ASP A 13 37.00 -14.53 8.06
CA ASP A 13 38.15 -15.21 7.47
C ASP A 13 38.42 -16.55 8.19
N LEU A 14 39.25 -17.40 7.57
CA LEU A 14 39.53 -18.72 8.12
C LEU A 14 40.07 -18.66 9.56
N GLU A 15 40.89 -17.67 9.88
CA GLU A 15 41.46 -17.50 11.21
C GLU A 15 40.40 -17.11 12.25
N GLY A 16 39.45 -16.24 11.89
CA GLY A 16 38.30 -15.91 12.72
C GLY A 16 37.37 -17.12 12.94
N ILE A 17 37.18 -17.96 11.93
CA ILE A 17 36.39 -19.20 12.06
C ILE A 17 37.06 -20.19 13.02
N LYS A 18 38.39 -20.25 13.05
CA LYS A 18 39.16 -21.08 13.99
C LYS A 18 39.22 -20.50 15.41
N SER A 19 38.72 -19.28 15.63
CA SER A 19 38.73 -18.69 16.97
C SER A 19 37.95 -19.58 17.96
N PRO A 20 38.37 -19.66 19.24
CA PRO A 20 37.72 -20.53 20.22
C PRO A 20 36.21 -20.28 20.37
N LYS A 21 35.76 -19.02 20.17
CA LYS A 21 34.35 -18.65 20.25
C LYS A 21 33.54 -19.26 19.09
N VAL A 22 34.03 -19.12 17.86
CA VAL A 22 33.33 -19.65 16.67
C VAL A 22 33.43 -21.17 16.63
N ASP A 23 34.57 -21.73 17.01
CA ASP A 23 34.78 -23.16 17.12
C ASP A 23 33.80 -23.82 18.10
N ALA A 24 33.70 -23.27 19.32
CA ALA A 24 32.76 -23.75 20.33
C ALA A 24 31.30 -23.64 19.87
N TYR A 25 30.95 -22.60 19.11
CA TYR A 25 29.63 -22.49 18.49
C TYR A 25 29.38 -23.61 17.47
N ILE A 26 30.32 -23.87 16.56
CA ILE A 26 30.19 -24.93 15.54
C ILE A 26 30.05 -26.30 16.22
N GLU A 27 30.92 -26.63 17.18
CA GLU A 27 30.88 -27.92 17.87
C GLU A 27 29.62 -28.07 18.73
N GLY A 28 29.17 -27.00 19.40
CA GLY A 28 27.93 -27.00 20.18
C GLY A 28 26.67 -27.14 19.32
N MET A 29 26.65 -26.57 18.12
CA MET A 29 25.54 -26.74 17.18
C MET A 29 25.53 -28.12 16.51
N LYS A 30 26.71 -28.74 16.33
CA LYS A 30 26.81 -30.14 15.91
C LYS A 30 26.23 -31.10 16.95
N ASP A 31 26.51 -30.83 18.23
CA ASP A 31 25.99 -31.60 19.36
C ASP A 31 25.86 -30.75 20.63
N ALA A 32 24.62 -30.36 20.94
CA ALA A 32 24.30 -29.50 22.08
C ALA A 32 24.21 -30.25 23.42
N THR A 33 24.40 -31.58 23.44
CA THR A 33 24.17 -32.44 24.62
C THR A 33 24.90 -31.95 25.88
N LYS A 34 26.10 -31.36 25.71
CA LYS A 34 26.94 -30.88 26.81
C LYS A 34 26.78 -29.39 27.11
N THR A 35 25.90 -28.69 26.40
CA THR A 35 25.66 -27.27 26.63
C THR A 35 24.69 -27.09 27.79
N GLU A 36 24.95 -26.09 28.64
CA GLU A 36 24.06 -25.73 29.74
C GLU A 36 22.66 -25.35 29.23
N VAL A 37 22.61 -24.55 28.15
CA VAL A 37 21.38 -24.11 27.49
C VAL A 37 20.49 -25.28 27.06
N TRP A 38 21.05 -26.36 26.53
CA TRP A 38 20.26 -27.53 26.16
C TRP A 38 19.57 -28.17 27.37
N GLY A 39 20.31 -28.31 28.48
CA GLY A 39 19.77 -28.82 29.73
C GLY A 39 18.66 -27.94 30.30
N GLU A 40 18.86 -26.62 30.28
CA GLU A 40 17.86 -25.64 30.72
C GLU A 40 16.58 -25.71 29.86
N CYS A 41 16.71 -25.71 28.53
CA CYS A 41 15.57 -25.80 27.63
C CYS A 41 14.80 -27.11 27.81
N LEU A 42 15.51 -28.23 27.98
CA LEU A 42 14.88 -29.54 28.19
C LEU A 42 14.12 -29.59 29.52
N ALA A 43 14.73 -29.11 30.60
CA ALA A 43 14.10 -29.04 31.92
C ALA A 43 12.85 -28.15 31.88
N TRP A 44 12.97 -26.95 31.31
CA TRP A 44 11.84 -26.03 31.18
C TRP A 44 10.70 -26.65 30.37
N ALA A 45 10.99 -27.28 29.22
CA ALA A 45 9.97 -27.90 28.39
C ALA A 45 9.21 -29.01 29.13
N LYS A 46 9.92 -29.84 29.92
CA LYS A 46 9.31 -30.89 30.76
C LYS A 46 8.45 -30.32 31.89
N GLU A 47 8.90 -29.24 32.53
CA GLU A 47 8.16 -28.57 33.61
C GLU A 47 6.90 -27.83 33.12
N ASN A 48 6.78 -27.59 31.80
CA ASN A 48 5.73 -26.77 31.20
C ASN A 48 4.89 -27.54 30.17
N LEU A 49 4.87 -28.88 30.23
CA LEU A 49 4.12 -29.71 29.26
C LEU A 49 2.61 -29.39 29.24
N ASP A 50 2.04 -28.98 30.36
CA ASP A 50 0.64 -28.57 30.51
C ASP A 50 0.27 -27.34 29.64
N ARG A 51 1.27 -26.59 29.16
CA ARG A 51 1.08 -25.43 28.29
C ARG A 51 0.96 -25.78 26.82
N PHE A 52 1.20 -27.03 26.43
CA PHE A 52 1.20 -27.48 25.04
C PHE A 52 0.08 -28.49 24.78
N ALA A 53 -0.66 -28.31 23.68
CA ALA A 53 -1.75 -29.20 23.32
C ALA A 53 -1.27 -30.50 22.65
N ASN A 54 -0.14 -30.46 21.94
CA ASN A 54 0.35 -31.55 21.07
C ASN A 54 1.80 -31.96 21.39
N VAL A 55 2.34 -31.54 22.54
CA VAL A 55 3.71 -31.86 22.96
C VAL A 55 3.63 -32.56 24.30
N ASP A 56 4.12 -33.80 24.34
CA ASP A 56 4.25 -34.58 25.57
C ASP A 56 5.72 -34.80 25.92
N GLU A 57 5.97 -35.46 27.05
CA GLU A 57 7.33 -35.74 27.50
C GLU A 57 8.11 -36.57 26.47
N ALA A 58 7.47 -37.57 25.85
CA ALA A 58 8.10 -38.43 24.85
C ALA A 58 8.55 -37.62 23.63
N PHE A 59 7.75 -36.65 23.18
CA PHE A 59 8.13 -35.73 22.12
C PHE A 59 9.36 -34.92 22.51
N VAL A 60 9.37 -34.32 23.70
CA VAL A 60 10.49 -33.52 24.21
C VAL A 60 11.77 -34.37 24.29
N GLU A 61 11.68 -35.60 24.78
CA GLU A 61 12.82 -36.54 24.84
C GLU A 61 13.29 -37.01 23.47
N SER A 62 12.40 -37.02 22.47
CA SER A 62 12.76 -37.39 21.09
C SER A 62 13.51 -36.30 20.34
N VAL A 63 13.55 -35.06 20.85
CA VAL A 63 14.24 -33.95 20.19
C VAL A 63 15.76 -34.21 20.22
N SER A 64 16.35 -34.33 19.04
CA SER A 64 17.79 -34.58 18.90
C SER A 64 18.62 -33.37 19.38
N PRO A 65 19.64 -33.58 20.22
CA PRO A 65 20.61 -32.53 20.57
C PRO A 65 21.57 -32.19 19.42
N ARG A 66 21.58 -32.99 18.34
CA ARG A 66 22.34 -32.68 17.12
C ARG A 66 21.54 -31.68 16.28
N VAL A 67 21.80 -30.39 16.48
CA VAL A 67 20.98 -29.31 15.94
C VAL A 67 21.23 -29.13 14.44
N SER A 68 22.49 -29.15 13.99
CA SER A 68 22.84 -28.97 12.58
C SER A 68 24.01 -29.85 12.14
N SER A 69 23.86 -30.46 10.96
CA SER A 69 24.95 -31.16 10.24
C SER A 69 25.39 -30.40 8.98
N SER A 70 24.92 -29.17 8.79
CA SER A 70 25.30 -28.32 7.67
C SER A 70 25.69 -26.91 8.09
N VAL A 71 26.51 -26.28 7.25
CA VAL A 71 26.97 -24.90 7.43
C VAL A 71 26.92 -24.15 6.11
N THR A 72 26.47 -22.91 6.17
CA THR A 72 26.61 -21.94 5.09
C THR A 72 27.82 -21.06 5.38
N GLU A 73 28.75 -21.05 4.45
CA GLU A 73 29.77 -20.03 4.38
C GLU A 73 29.18 -18.75 3.78
N SER A 74 29.07 -17.72 4.60
CA SER A 74 28.64 -16.37 4.20
C SER A 74 29.86 -15.53 3.89
N THR A 75 30.14 -15.36 2.61
CA THR A 75 31.28 -14.56 2.14
C THR A 75 30.96 -13.07 2.30
N LEU A 76 31.88 -12.31 2.89
CA LEU A 76 31.81 -10.84 2.86
C LEU A 76 32.03 -10.33 1.43
N HIS A 77 31.49 -9.16 1.11
CA HIS A 77 31.78 -8.50 -0.17
C HIS A 77 33.29 -8.34 -0.36
N GLY A 78 33.80 -8.72 -1.53
CA GLY A 78 35.24 -8.70 -1.81
C GLY A 78 36.05 -9.86 -1.24
N CYS A 79 35.43 -10.91 -0.69
CA CYS A 79 36.16 -12.10 -0.23
C CYS A 79 36.84 -12.81 -1.42
N PRO A 80 38.17 -13.01 -1.40
CA PRO A 80 38.89 -13.67 -2.49
C PRO A 80 38.42 -15.12 -2.70
N PRO A 81 38.27 -15.60 -3.96
CA PRO A 81 37.83 -16.96 -4.24
C PRO A 81 38.66 -18.07 -3.57
N ASP A 82 39.97 -17.85 -3.40
CA ASP A 82 40.86 -18.81 -2.73
C ASP A 82 40.63 -18.87 -1.21
N GLU A 83 40.28 -17.75 -0.57
CA GLU A 83 39.90 -17.74 0.85
C GLU A 83 38.57 -18.47 1.05
N ILE A 84 37.61 -18.27 0.14
CA ILE A 84 36.32 -18.99 0.13
C ILE A 84 36.57 -20.50 0.08
N GLU A 85 37.36 -20.95 -0.89
CA GLU A 85 37.66 -22.38 -1.04
C GLU A 85 38.41 -22.96 0.17
N ARG A 86 39.31 -22.18 0.81
CA ARG A 86 40.04 -22.59 2.02
C ARG A 86 39.11 -22.77 3.22
N ILE A 87 38.15 -21.87 3.41
CA ILE A 87 37.14 -21.97 4.46
C ILE A 87 36.25 -23.18 4.22
N ALA A 88 35.68 -23.32 3.01
CA ALA A 88 34.86 -24.46 2.65
C ALA A 88 35.61 -25.78 2.87
N THR A 89 36.87 -25.86 2.44
CA THR A 89 37.73 -27.04 2.64
C THR A 89 37.88 -27.36 4.11
N TYR A 90 38.19 -26.39 4.98
CA TYR A 90 38.29 -26.59 6.43
C TYR A 90 36.99 -27.12 7.04
N LEU A 91 35.85 -26.54 6.67
CA LEU A 91 34.53 -26.98 7.16
C LEU A 91 34.22 -28.42 6.73
N ILE A 92 34.67 -28.82 5.55
CA ILE A 92 34.49 -30.18 5.02
C ILE A 92 35.46 -31.16 5.69
N THR A 93 36.76 -30.86 5.73
CA THR A 93 37.79 -31.82 6.14
C THR A 93 37.98 -31.92 7.64
N GLU A 94 37.99 -30.79 8.34
CA GLU A 94 38.26 -30.72 9.78
C GLU A 94 36.98 -30.76 10.60
N LYS A 95 35.89 -30.14 10.10
CA LYS A 95 34.62 -30.09 10.82
C LYS A 95 33.63 -31.17 10.43
N GLY A 96 33.80 -31.80 9.26
CA GLY A 96 32.95 -32.89 8.79
C GLY A 96 31.52 -32.45 8.49
N LEU A 97 31.35 -31.25 7.93
CA LEU A 97 30.03 -30.64 7.70
C LEU A 97 29.64 -30.66 6.22
N ASN A 98 28.33 -30.78 5.97
CA ASN A 98 27.78 -30.46 4.65
C ASN A 98 27.90 -28.95 4.46
N THR A 99 28.48 -28.50 3.35
CA THR A 99 28.88 -27.10 3.19
C THR A 99 28.15 -26.46 2.04
N TYR A 100 27.60 -25.26 2.30
CA TYR A 100 26.98 -24.40 1.29
C TYR A 100 27.80 -23.13 1.13
N ILE A 101 28.07 -22.69 -0.09
CA ILE A 101 28.61 -21.35 -0.36
C ILE A 101 27.46 -20.40 -0.65
N LYS A 102 27.39 -19.28 0.08
CA LYS A 102 26.42 -18.22 -0.19
C LYS A 102 26.75 -17.53 -1.51
N CYS A 103 25.77 -17.47 -2.42
CA CYS A 103 25.92 -16.86 -3.73
C CYS A 103 24.97 -15.66 -3.88
N ASN A 104 25.51 -14.52 -4.31
CA ASN A 104 24.75 -13.29 -4.57
C ASN A 104 24.39 -13.17 -6.07
N PRO A 105 23.33 -12.42 -6.44
CA PRO A 105 23.00 -12.15 -7.83
C PRO A 105 24.06 -11.37 -8.60
N THR A 106 25.09 -10.85 -7.93
CA THR A 106 26.26 -10.24 -8.58
C THR A 106 26.93 -11.20 -9.58
N LEU A 107 26.79 -12.52 -9.40
CA LEU A 107 27.20 -13.54 -10.38
C LEU A 107 26.52 -13.42 -11.77
N LEU A 108 25.40 -12.69 -11.86
CA LEU A 108 24.70 -12.46 -13.14
C LEU A 108 25.34 -11.35 -13.99
N GLY A 109 26.17 -10.50 -13.38
CA GLY A 109 26.72 -9.31 -14.03
C GLY A 109 25.79 -8.10 -13.99
N TYR A 110 26.40 -6.91 -14.03
CA TYR A 110 25.71 -5.63 -13.89
C TYR A 110 24.64 -5.42 -14.97
N ASP A 111 25.02 -5.61 -16.24
CA ASP A 111 24.14 -5.32 -17.39
C ASP A 111 22.85 -6.15 -17.35
N TYR A 112 22.96 -7.44 -16.99
CA TYR A 112 21.79 -8.30 -16.82
C TYR A 112 20.91 -7.81 -15.67
N ALA A 113 21.49 -7.59 -14.49
CA ALA A 113 20.73 -7.17 -13.32
C ALA A 113 20.01 -5.84 -13.55
N ARG A 114 20.69 -4.87 -14.17
CA ARG A 114 20.10 -3.56 -14.51
C ARG A 114 18.96 -3.70 -15.52
N THR A 115 19.20 -4.40 -16.63
CA THR A 115 18.19 -4.62 -17.67
C THR A 115 16.95 -5.34 -17.13
N ARG A 116 17.14 -6.39 -16.33
CA ARG A 116 16.06 -7.17 -15.74
C ARG A 116 15.23 -6.32 -14.78
N LEU A 117 15.86 -5.56 -13.89
CA LEU A 117 15.16 -4.68 -12.95
C LEU A 117 14.43 -3.52 -13.65
N ASP A 118 15.02 -2.92 -14.68
CA ASP A 118 14.37 -1.86 -15.48
C ASP A 118 13.12 -2.37 -16.18
N SER A 119 13.19 -3.56 -16.79
CA SER A 119 12.04 -4.19 -17.47
C SER A 119 10.85 -4.44 -16.54
N LEU A 120 11.09 -4.55 -15.23
CA LEU A 120 10.09 -4.79 -14.18
C LEU A 120 9.69 -3.51 -13.43
N GLY A 121 10.16 -2.33 -13.86
CA GLY A 121 9.81 -1.03 -13.26
C GLY A 121 10.63 -0.65 -12.02
N PHE A 122 11.76 -1.30 -11.77
CA PHE A 122 12.70 -0.95 -10.69
C PHE A 122 13.81 0.01 -11.17
N ASP A 123 13.50 0.87 -12.15
CA ASP A 123 14.39 1.89 -12.74
C ASP A 123 14.94 2.91 -11.72
N TYR A 124 14.29 2.98 -10.57
CA TYR A 124 14.63 3.90 -9.50
C TYR A 124 15.59 3.31 -8.46
N ILE A 125 15.85 2.00 -8.49
CA ILE A 125 16.82 1.36 -7.59
C ILE A 125 18.21 1.69 -8.11
N ALA A 126 19.01 2.39 -7.32
CA ALA A 126 20.37 2.76 -7.65
C ALA A 126 21.36 1.69 -7.15
N PHE A 127 22.30 1.32 -8.02
CA PHE A 127 23.48 0.51 -7.72
C PHE A 127 24.47 0.66 -8.89
N ASP A 128 25.76 0.49 -8.60
CA ASP A 128 26.84 0.53 -9.59
C ASP A 128 27.40 -0.87 -9.89
N ASP A 129 28.51 -0.91 -10.64
CA ASP A 129 29.18 -2.15 -11.03
C ASP A 129 30.26 -2.63 -10.03
N LYS A 130 30.45 -1.93 -8.90
CA LYS A 130 31.53 -2.22 -7.96
C LYS A 130 31.40 -3.62 -7.35
N HIS A 131 30.26 -3.92 -6.74
CA HIS A 131 30.00 -5.24 -6.14
C HIS A 131 30.04 -6.37 -7.18
N PHE A 132 29.70 -6.08 -8.43
CA PHE A 132 29.77 -7.04 -9.53
C PHE A 132 31.20 -7.38 -9.94
N ARG A 133 32.20 -6.54 -9.62
CA ARG A 133 33.62 -6.80 -9.88
C ARG A 133 34.35 -7.38 -8.69
N GLU A 134 33.96 -7.00 -7.48
CA GLU A 134 34.62 -7.38 -6.23
C GLU A 134 34.13 -8.73 -5.68
N ASP A 135 32.85 -9.07 -5.85
CA ASP A 135 32.30 -10.35 -5.39
C ASP A 135 32.85 -11.54 -6.20
N LEU A 136 32.54 -12.75 -5.74
CA LEU A 136 32.84 -13.99 -6.45
C LEU A 136 32.33 -13.92 -7.91
N GLN A 137 33.24 -14.16 -8.86
CA GLN A 137 32.94 -14.14 -10.29
C GLN A 137 32.55 -15.53 -10.80
N TRP A 138 31.72 -15.59 -11.85
CA TRP A 138 31.27 -16.87 -12.43
C TRP A 138 32.44 -17.76 -12.90
N ALA A 139 33.48 -17.14 -13.46
CA ALA A 139 34.66 -17.83 -13.97
C ALA A 139 35.48 -18.53 -12.87
N ASP A 140 35.44 -18.01 -11.64
CA ASP A 140 36.11 -18.59 -10.48
C ASP A 140 35.19 -19.55 -9.71
N ALA A 141 33.90 -19.22 -9.64
CA ALA A 141 32.88 -19.99 -8.94
C ALA A 141 32.73 -21.41 -9.48
N VAL A 142 32.56 -21.56 -10.80
CA VAL A 142 32.27 -22.87 -11.41
C VAL A 142 33.38 -23.89 -11.14
N PRO A 143 34.67 -23.60 -11.45
CA PRO A 143 35.75 -24.55 -11.16
C PRO A 143 35.92 -24.84 -9.66
N MET A 144 35.69 -23.86 -8.79
CA MET A 144 35.73 -24.05 -7.34
C MET A 144 34.63 -25.01 -6.89
N PHE A 145 33.40 -24.83 -7.36
CA PHE A 145 32.29 -25.71 -7.02
C PHE A 145 32.53 -27.15 -7.49
N GLU A 146 33.07 -27.37 -8.69
CA GLU A 146 33.45 -28.70 -9.17
C GLU A 146 34.45 -29.40 -8.23
N ARG A 147 35.46 -28.67 -7.73
CA ARG A 147 36.44 -29.20 -6.77
C ARG A 147 35.79 -29.54 -5.43
N LEU A 148 34.92 -28.67 -4.91
CA LEU A 148 34.23 -28.88 -3.63
C LEU A 148 33.19 -30.00 -3.69
N ILE A 149 32.49 -30.17 -4.82
CA ILE A 149 31.60 -31.32 -5.08
C ILE A 149 32.41 -32.61 -5.00
N LYS A 150 33.57 -32.66 -5.65
CA LYS A 150 34.45 -33.83 -5.61
C LYS A 150 34.95 -34.10 -4.17
N LEU A 151 35.43 -33.07 -3.47
CA LEU A 151 35.94 -33.21 -2.10
C LEU A 151 34.88 -33.72 -1.12
N THR A 152 33.65 -33.19 -1.20
CA THR A 152 32.55 -33.64 -0.36
C THR A 152 32.15 -35.09 -0.67
N SER A 153 32.11 -35.47 -1.95
CA SER A 153 31.87 -36.86 -2.36
C SER A 153 32.91 -37.84 -1.80
N GLU A 154 34.20 -37.46 -1.76
CA GLU A 154 35.27 -38.29 -1.17
C GLU A 154 35.13 -38.47 0.34
N ARG A 155 34.41 -37.56 1.02
CA ARG A 155 34.20 -37.55 2.47
C ARG A 155 32.81 -38.04 2.89
N GLY A 156 31.94 -38.43 1.95
CA GLY A 156 30.57 -38.81 2.24
C GLY A 156 29.69 -37.64 2.71
N LEU A 157 30.01 -36.43 2.28
CA LEU A 157 29.31 -35.18 2.58
C LEU A 157 28.67 -34.61 1.31
N ALA A 158 27.82 -33.60 1.46
CA ALA A 158 27.22 -32.87 0.35
C ALA A 158 27.74 -31.43 0.28
N PHE A 159 27.97 -30.97 -0.96
CA PHE A 159 28.20 -29.57 -1.29
C PHE A 159 26.95 -28.95 -1.93
N GLY A 160 26.72 -27.66 -1.69
CA GLY A 160 25.66 -26.91 -2.33
C GLY A 160 25.95 -25.42 -2.38
N VAL A 161 25.00 -24.67 -2.92
CA VAL A 161 25.01 -23.21 -2.90
C VAL A 161 23.78 -22.69 -2.17
N LYS A 162 23.92 -21.56 -1.48
CA LYS A 162 22.80 -20.85 -0.87
C LYS A 162 22.58 -19.53 -1.60
N LEU A 163 21.50 -19.44 -2.37
CA LEU A 163 21.17 -18.20 -3.07
C LEU A 163 20.64 -17.18 -2.06
N THR A 164 21.34 -16.05 -1.98
CA THR A 164 21.16 -15.02 -0.96
C THR A 164 19.74 -14.43 -0.92
N ASN A 165 19.44 -13.80 0.21
CA ASN A 165 18.26 -12.99 0.44
C ASN A 165 18.48 -11.48 0.25
N THR A 166 19.69 -11.05 -0.11
CA THR A 166 20.07 -9.63 -0.17
C THR A 166 20.80 -9.28 -1.47
N PHE A 167 20.52 -8.09 -2.00
CA PHE A 167 21.24 -7.48 -3.10
C PHE A 167 21.57 -6.01 -2.74
N PRO A 168 22.85 -5.59 -2.75
CA PRO A 168 23.25 -4.26 -2.33
C PRO A 168 22.72 -3.18 -3.29
N VAL A 169 22.18 -2.11 -2.73
CA VAL A 169 21.63 -0.94 -3.46
C VAL A 169 21.87 0.33 -2.66
N ASP A 170 21.93 1.48 -3.34
CA ASP A 170 22.21 2.76 -2.70
C ASP A 170 20.98 3.35 -2.01
N VAL A 171 21.19 4.03 -0.88
CA VAL A 171 20.17 4.81 -0.17
C VAL A 171 20.12 6.22 -0.79
N THR A 172 19.25 6.40 -1.77
CA THR A 172 19.12 7.69 -2.49
C THR A 172 18.02 8.60 -1.94
N ARG A 173 17.14 8.11 -1.06
CA ARG A 173 15.98 8.89 -0.57
C ARG A 173 15.94 8.98 0.96
N LYS A 174 17.09 8.77 1.62
CA LYS A 174 17.23 8.84 3.08
C LYS A 174 16.26 7.92 3.81
N GLU A 175 15.96 6.76 3.21
CA GLU A 175 15.08 5.75 3.79
C GLU A 175 15.67 5.15 5.06
N LEU A 176 17.01 5.04 5.09
CA LEU A 176 17.81 4.53 6.20
C LEU A 176 18.96 5.49 6.50
N PRO A 177 19.49 5.51 7.73
CA PRO A 177 20.67 6.32 8.10
C PRO A 177 21.98 5.66 7.62
N SER A 178 22.05 5.25 6.36
CA SER A 178 23.21 4.60 5.72
C SER A 178 23.36 5.07 4.27
N GLU A 179 24.51 4.78 3.65
CA GLU A 179 24.73 5.03 2.21
C GLU A 179 24.26 3.85 1.35
N GLU A 180 24.28 2.63 1.90
CA GLU A 180 23.85 1.39 1.26
C GLU A 180 22.73 0.71 2.06
N MET A 181 21.85 0.01 1.36
CA MET A 181 20.86 -0.91 1.92
C MET A 181 20.77 -2.20 1.09
N TYR A 182 20.06 -3.21 1.59
CA TYR A 182 19.89 -4.48 0.89
C TYR A 182 18.46 -4.66 0.37
N MET A 183 18.31 -4.74 -0.94
CA MET A 183 17.08 -5.20 -1.58
C MET A 183 16.84 -6.67 -1.27
N SER A 184 15.60 -7.02 -0.88
CA SER A 184 15.24 -8.38 -0.47
C SER A 184 13.78 -8.71 -0.79
N GLY A 185 13.41 -9.98 -0.68
CA GLY A 185 12.02 -10.43 -0.81
C GLY A 185 11.55 -10.45 -2.26
N ARG A 186 10.30 -10.03 -2.50
CA ARG A 186 9.64 -10.15 -3.81
C ARG A 186 10.38 -9.45 -4.94
N SER A 187 11.03 -8.31 -4.67
CA SER A 187 11.83 -7.58 -5.67
C SER A 187 13.15 -8.25 -6.01
N LEU A 188 13.63 -9.15 -5.15
CA LEU A 188 14.86 -9.91 -5.38
C LEU A 188 14.60 -11.21 -6.16
N PHE A 189 13.38 -11.76 -6.07
CA PHE A 189 13.00 -13.00 -6.74
C PHE A 189 13.41 -13.07 -8.23
N PRO A 190 13.18 -12.04 -9.08
CA PRO A 190 13.57 -12.06 -10.49
C PRO A 190 15.05 -12.35 -10.74
N LEU A 191 15.94 -11.85 -9.88
CA LEU A 191 17.38 -12.07 -10.02
C LEU A 191 17.77 -13.44 -9.43
N THR A 192 17.23 -13.79 -8.27
CA THR A 192 17.60 -15.04 -7.60
C THR A 192 17.10 -16.28 -8.36
N ILE A 193 15.89 -16.25 -8.92
CA ILE A 193 15.38 -17.39 -9.70
C ILE A 193 16.16 -17.58 -11.00
N HIS A 194 16.57 -16.48 -11.65
CA HIS A 194 17.43 -16.56 -12.84
C HIS A 194 18.82 -17.11 -12.49
N LEU A 195 19.41 -16.72 -11.35
CA LEU A 195 20.65 -17.32 -10.87
C LEU A 195 20.48 -18.81 -10.58
N ALA A 196 19.34 -19.23 -9.99
CA ALA A 196 19.02 -20.63 -9.78
C ALA A 196 18.95 -21.39 -11.11
N HIS A 197 18.29 -20.81 -12.12
CA HIS A 197 18.19 -21.38 -13.47
C HIS A 197 19.59 -21.60 -14.07
N ARG A 198 20.43 -20.56 -14.10
CA ARG A 198 21.79 -20.62 -14.67
C ARG A 198 22.67 -21.64 -13.96
N ILE A 199 22.60 -21.73 -12.63
CA ILE A 199 23.34 -22.74 -11.86
C ILE A 199 22.82 -24.15 -12.15
N SER A 200 21.50 -24.32 -12.20
CA SER A 200 20.89 -25.63 -12.48
C SER A 200 21.27 -26.12 -13.87
N GLU A 201 21.29 -25.24 -14.87
CA GLU A 201 21.75 -25.55 -16.23
C GLU A 201 23.24 -25.93 -16.25
N GLN A 202 24.11 -25.16 -15.58
CA GLN A 202 25.56 -25.40 -15.54
C GLN A 202 25.96 -26.76 -14.94
N PHE A 203 25.17 -27.27 -13.99
CA PHE A 203 25.48 -28.50 -13.25
C PHE A 203 24.49 -29.64 -13.53
N ASP A 204 23.72 -29.56 -14.63
CA ASP A 204 22.70 -30.55 -15.02
C ASP A 204 21.71 -30.89 -13.88
N GLY A 205 21.36 -29.91 -13.05
CA GLY A 205 20.46 -30.06 -11.90
C GLY A 205 21.07 -30.74 -10.67
N LYS A 206 22.32 -31.20 -10.74
CA LYS A 206 22.95 -32.03 -9.67
C LYS A 206 23.50 -31.23 -8.50
N LEU A 207 23.78 -29.94 -8.69
CA LEU A 207 24.26 -29.08 -7.61
C LEU A 207 23.09 -28.67 -6.72
N ARG A 208 23.17 -28.99 -5.42
CA ARG A 208 22.12 -28.66 -4.45
C ARG A 208 21.99 -27.15 -4.26
N ILE A 209 20.74 -26.67 -4.29
CA ILE A 209 20.42 -25.24 -4.10
C ILE A 209 19.57 -25.06 -2.85
N SER A 210 20.09 -24.30 -1.89
CA SER A 210 19.29 -23.64 -0.85
C SER A 210 18.86 -22.26 -1.33
N TYR A 211 17.61 -21.88 -1.09
CA TYR A 211 17.02 -20.67 -1.67
C TYR A 211 16.55 -19.69 -0.61
N SER A 212 16.80 -18.39 -0.80
CA SER A 212 16.31 -17.35 0.11
C SER A 212 15.81 -16.07 -0.56
N GLY A 213 15.78 -16.01 -1.90
CA GLY A 213 15.43 -14.81 -2.67
C GLY A 213 13.94 -14.68 -2.95
N GLY A 214 13.13 -14.31 -1.96
CA GLY A 214 11.72 -13.94 -2.20
C GLY A 214 10.74 -15.10 -2.39
N ALA A 215 10.93 -16.19 -1.64
CA ALA A 215 9.94 -17.26 -1.54
C ALA A 215 8.77 -16.85 -0.61
N ASP A 216 7.54 -17.11 -1.04
CA ASP A 216 6.29 -16.86 -0.32
C ASP A 216 5.19 -17.85 -0.74
N ALA A 217 3.98 -17.68 -0.22
CA ALA A 217 2.87 -18.59 -0.48
C ALA A 217 2.47 -18.70 -1.96
N GLN A 218 2.86 -17.74 -2.81
CA GLN A 218 2.50 -17.72 -4.23
C GLN A 218 3.51 -18.42 -5.13
N ASN A 219 4.68 -18.80 -4.63
CA ASN A 219 5.72 -19.49 -5.43
C ASN A 219 6.39 -20.66 -4.70
N ILE A 220 6.18 -20.84 -3.40
CA ILE A 220 6.87 -21.86 -2.60
C ILE A 220 6.67 -23.27 -3.14
N LYS A 221 5.45 -23.59 -3.60
CA LYS A 221 5.10 -24.89 -4.16
C LYS A 221 5.95 -25.22 -5.38
N ASP A 222 6.11 -24.24 -6.26
CA ASP A 222 6.82 -24.43 -7.52
C ASP A 222 8.33 -24.46 -7.31
N ILE A 223 8.87 -23.61 -6.41
CA ILE A 223 10.29 -23.66 -6.02
C ILE A 223 10.64 -25.03 -5.42
N TYR A 224 9.85 -25.50 -4.45
CA TYR A 224 10.07 -26.80 -3.81
C TYR A 224 9.87 -27.94 -4.81
N GLY A 225 8.84 -27.87 -5.65
CA GLY A 225 8.53 -28.84 -6.70
C GLY A 225 9.61 -28.92 -7.80
N ALA A 226 10.38 -27.85 -8.00
CA ALA A 226 11.56 -27.86 -8.86
C ALA A 226 12.79 -28.53 -8.22
N GLY A 227 12.69 -29.05 -6.99
CA GLY A 227 13.80 -29.70 -6.29
C GLY A 227 14.73 -28.74 -5.54
N ILE A 228 14.35 -27.48 -5.39
CA ILE A 228 15.13 -26.49 -4.65
C ILE A 228 14.74 -26.52 -3.17
N TRP A 229 15.66 -26.99 -2.31
CA TRP A 229 15.50 -27.00 -0.85
C TRP A 229 16.87 -27.15 -0.16
N PRO A 230 17.03 -26.65 1.09
CA PRO A 230 16.02 -25.98 1.93
C PRO A 230 15.74 -24.53 1.51
N ILE A 231 14.51 -24.07 1.80
CA ILE A 231 14.02 -22.73 1.45
C ILE A 231 13.90 -21.88 2.72
N THR A 232 14.51 -20.69 2.70
CA THR A 232 14.45 -19.69 3.78
C THR A 232 13.52 -18.55 3.38
N MET A 233 12.61 -18.14 4.27
CA MET A 233 11.59 -17.12 3.99
C MET A 233 11.68 -15.90 4.93
N ALA A 234 12.89 -15.50 5.35
CA ALA A 234 13.07 -14.42 6.33
C ALA A 234 12.31 -13.12 6.00
N THR A 235 12.26 -12.73 4.72
CA THR A 235 11.52 -11.54 4.26
C THR A 235 10.02 -11.67 4.32
N THR A 236 9.45 -12.88 4.27
CA THR A 236 8.01 -13.07 4.49
C THR A 236 7.68 -13.04 5.99
N VAL A 237 8.59 -13.56 6.83
CA VAL A 237 8.44 -13.62 8.28
C VAL A 237 8.51 -12.22 8.91
N LEU A 238 9.38 -11.35 8.41
CA LEU A 238 9.55 -9.98 8.91
C LEU A 238 8.54 -8.97 8.36
N LYS A 239 7.38 -9.45 7.92
CA LYS A 239 6.22 -8.65 7.50
C LYS A 239 5.06 -8.87 8.49
N PRO A 240 4.07 -7.95 8.57
CA PRO A 240 2.93 -8.12 9.47
C PRO A 240 2.23 -9.47 9.25
N GLY A 241 1.96 -10.21 10.33
CA GLY A 241 1.46 -11.59 10.28
C GLY A 241 2.43 -12.66 9.77
N GLY A 242 3.71 -12.35 9.57
CA GLY A 242 4.65 -13.20 8.86
C GLY A 242 4.99 -14.54 9.53
N TYR A 243 4.97 -14.62 10.86
CA TYR A 243 5.15 -15.89 11.58
C TYR A 243 3.96 -16.84 11.40
N GLU A 244 2.73 -16.33 11.44
CA GLU A 244 1.52 -17.13 11.25
C GLU A 244 1.43 -17.75 9.85
N ARG A 245 2.07 -17.13 8.84
CA ARG A 245 2.15 -17.65 7.47
C ARG A 245 2.82 -19.02 7.36
N PHE A 246 3.62 -19.44 8.35
CA PHE A 246 4.20 -20.79 8.30
C PHE A 246 3.11 -21.87 8.23
N SER A 247 1.95 -21.67 8.87
CA SER A 247 0.81 -22.57 8.78
C SER A 247 0.27 -22.66 7.35
N GLN A 248 0.13 -21.52 6.67
CA GLN A 248 -0.26 -21.46 5.26
C GLN A 248 0.74 -22.19 4.36
N ILE A 249 2.04 -21.91 4.53
CA ILE A 249 3.11 -22.54 3.73
C ILE A 249 3.16 -24.05 3.96
N ALA A 250 3.06 -24.49 5.21
CA ALA A 250 3.02 -25.91 5.55
C ALA A 250 1.82 -26.60 4.89
N GLY A 251 0.64 -25.95 4.88
CA GLY A 251 -0.55 -26.45 4.18
C GLY A 251 -0.34 -26.57 2.66
N ILE A 252 0.34 -25.61 2.03
CA ILE A 252 0.65 -25.64 0.59
C ILE A 252 1.62 -26.79 0.24
N LEU A 253 2.58 -27.06 1.11
CA LEU A 253 3.60 -28.11 0.92
C LEU A 253 3.18 -29.48 1.49
N ALA A 254 1.99 -29.59 2.08
CA ALA A 254 1.51 -30.83 2.66
C ALA A 254 1.44 -31.93 1.58
N GLY A 255 2.16 -33.03 1.82
CA GLY A 255 2.24 -34.15 0.87
C GLY A 255 3.17 -33.91 -0.33
N ALA A 256 3.93 -32.80 -0.36
CA ALA A 256 4.93 -32.59 -1.40
C ALA A 256 6.11 -33.56 -1.25
N GLU A 257 6.54 -34.16 -2.37
CA GLU A 257 7.69 -35.06 -2.40
C GLU A 257 9.00 -34.29 -2.55
N ARG A 258 10.03 -34.75 -1.84
CA ARG A 258 11.38 -34.19 -1.91
C ARG A 258 12.13 -34.80 -3.10
N LYS A 259 12.56 -33.97 -4.06
CA LYS A 259 13.47 -34.38 -5.15
C LYS A 259 14.93 -34.27 -4.70
N ASP A 260 15.79 -35.17 -5.14
CA ASP A 260 17.22 -35.11 -4.85
C ASP A 260 17.97 -34.12 -5.77
N ASP A 261 17.60 -34.10 -7.05
CA ASP A 261 18.13 -33.21 -8.09
C ASP A 261 17.16 -32.05 -8.37
N VAL A 262 17.71 -30.95 -8.89
CA VAL A 262 16.96 -29.78 -9.36
C VAL A 262 16.47 -30.01 -10.79
N ASP A 263 15.18 -29.81 -11.01
CA ASP A 263 14.53 -29.91 -12.31
C ASP A 263 14.77 -28.63 -13.13
N VAL A 264 15.78 -28.66 -14.00
CA VAL A 264 16.23 -27.50 -14.77
C VAL A 264 15.09 -26.87 -15.57
N ALA A 265 14.22 -27.68 -16.18
CA ALA A 265 13.10 -27.19 -16.97
C ALA A 265 12.03 -26.49 -16.10
N ALA A 266 11.76 -27.02 -14.90
CA ALA A 266 10.85 -26.37 -13.96
C ALA A 266 11.39 -25.02 -13.45
N VAL A 267 12.69 -24.91 -13.19
CA VAL A 267 13.32 -23.64 -12.79
C VAL A 267 13.32 -22.62 -13.94
N ALA A 268 13.57 -23.06 -15.18
CA ALA A 268 13.48 -22.21 -16.37
C ALA A 268 12.06 -21.62 -16.54
N ALA A 269 11.03 -22.47 -16.43
CA ALA A 269 9.63 -22.03 -16.51
C ALA A 269 9.27 -21.01 -15.42
N LEU A 270 9.83 -21.16 -14.21
CA LEU A 270 9.65 -20.19 -13.13
C LEU A 270 10.28 -18.83 -13.42
N ASP A 271 11.48 -18.81 -14.00
CA ASP A 271 12.17 -17.57 -14.39
C ASP A 271 11.48 -16.86 -15.57
N GLU A 272 11.05 -17.61 -16.58
CA GLU A 272 10.30 -17.07 -17.72
C GLU A 272 8.99 -16.39 -17.28
N ALA A 273 8.24 -17.04 -16.38
CA ALA A 273 6.97 -16.53 -15.86
C ALA A 273 7.08 -15.19 -15.11
N VAL A 274 8.29 -14.80 -14.67
CA VAL A 274 8.50 -13.51 -13.98
C VAL A 274 8.14 -12.32 -14.88
N ALA A 275 8.40 -12.41 -16.18
CA ALA A 275 8.17 -11.30 -17.11
C ALA A 275 6.68 -10.94 -17.22
N ASP A 276 5.78 -11.92 -17.11
CA ASP A 276 4.34 -11.71 -17.28
C ASP A 276 3.59 -11.57 -15.94
N ALA A 277 4.20 -11.99 -14.84
CA ALA A 277 3.55 -12.01 -13.54
C ALA A 277 3.52 -10.62 -12.88
N HIS A 278 2.35 -9.97 -12.90
CA HIS A 278 2.09 -8.64 -12.34
C HIS A 278 2.70 -8.39 -10.94
N LYS A 279 2.74 -9.41 -10.08
CA LYS A 279 3.31 -9.32 -8.72
C LYS A 279 4.79 -8.89 -8.69
N TYR A 280 5.56 -9.15 -9.74
CA TYR A 280 6.97 -8.77 -9.83
C TYR A 280 7.18 -7.41 -10.51
N HIS A 281 6.13 -6.80 -11.05
CA HIS A 281 6.19 -5.48 -11.66
C HIS A 281 5.93 -4.39 -10.63
N LYS A 282 6.66 -3.28 -10.76
CA LYS A 282 6.36 -2.07 -10.01
C LYS A 282 5.32 -1.23 -10.73
N PRO A 283 4.45 -0.54 -9.97
CA PRO A 283 3.59 0.50 -10.51
C PRO A 283 4.36 1.49 -11.38
N VAL A 284 3.76 1.89 -12.50
CA VAL A 284 4.29 2.93 -13.40
C VAL A 284 4.41 4.26 -12.66
N LYS A 285 3.46 4.52 -11.75
CA LYS A 285 3.43 5.72 -10.93
C LYS A 285 4.27 5.56 -9.65
N PRO A 286 4.86 6.65 -9.13
CA PRO A 286 5.45 6.64 -7.80
C PRO A 286 4.42 6.18 -6.78
N ILE A 287 4.82 5.24 -5.91
CA ILE A 287 3.95 4.71 -4.85
C ILE A 287 3.69 5.86 -3.86
N PRO A 288 2.42 6.27 -3.65
CA PRO A 288 2.11 7.30 -2.66
C PRO A 288 2.55 6.86 -1.26
N ALA A 289 2.91 7.82 -0.41
CA ALA A 289 3.26 7.52 0.98
C ALA A 289 2.09 6.79 1.66
N HIS A 290 2.35 5.62 2.25
CA HIS A 290 1.35 4.81 2.96
C HIS A 290 1.09 5.31 4.39
N LYS A 291 1.99 6.13 4.92
CA LYS A 291 1.92 6.65 6.30
C LYS A 291 0.82 7.70 6.47
N ILE A 292 0.24 7.72 7.66
CA ILE A 292 -0.61 8.79 8.18
C ILE A 292 0.31 9.95 8.55
N ASP A 293 -0.03 11.14 8.08
CA ASP A 293 0.72 12.36 8.37
C ASP A 293 0.38 12.90 9.76
N ALA A 294 0.70 12.10 10.78
CA ALA A 294 0.50 12.41 12.19
C ALA A 294 1.49 11.61 13.05
N PRO A 295 1.95 12.17 14.19
CA PRO A 295 2.89 11.49 15.08
C PRO A 295 2.29 10.19 15.62
N LEU A 296 3.14 9.21 15.92
CA LEU A 296 2.71 7.97 16.56
C LEU A 296 2.26 8.27 18.01
N PRO A 297 1.01 7.95 18.40
CA PRO A 297 0.58 8.11 19.79
C PRO A 297 1.36 7.18 20.73
N LEU A 298 1.67 7.66 21.93
CA LEU A 298 2.36 6.89 22.97
C LEU A 298 1.56 5.62 23.35
N THR A 299 0.27 5.80 23.65
CA THR A 299 -0.72 4.75 23.96
C THR A 299 -1.83 4.72 22.90
N SER A 300 -2.59 3.62 22.82
CA SER A 300 -3.80 3.47 22.01
C SER A 300 -3.62 3.85 20.53
N CYS A 301 -2.55 3.35 19.90
CA CYS A 301 -2.16 3.75 18.54
C CYS A 301 -2.86 2.98 17.41
N PHE A 302 -3.77 2.05 17.72
CA PHE A 302 -4.44 1.27 16.69
C PHE A 302 -5.45 2.16 15.96
N THR A 303 -5.41 2.15 14.64
CA THR A 303 -6.19 3.06 13.80
C THR A 303 -6.57 2.39 12.49
N SER A 304 -7.42 3.07 11.71
CA SER A 304 -7.82 2.67 10.37
C SER A 304 -7.16 3.59 9.34
N PRO A 305 -5.95 3.28 8.83
CA PRO A 305 -5.24 4.19 7.93
C PRO A 305 -6.01 4.47 6.63
N CYS A 306 -6.80 3.49 6.16
CA CYS A 306 -7.68 3.66 5.01
C CYS A 306 -8.77 4.73 5.23
N ARG A 307 -9.26 4.90 6.47
CA ARG A 307 -10.20 5.97 6.83
C ARG A 307 -9.51 7.34 6.73
N ASN A 308 -8.30 7.45 7.27
CA ASN A 308 -7.49 8.69 7.19
C ASN A 308 -7.10 9.05 5.75
N GLY A 309 -6.93 8.06 4.88
CA GLY A 309 -6.67 8.27 3.45
C GLY A 309 -7.90 8.58 2.61
N CYS A 310 -9.11 8.53 3.19
CA CYS A 310 -10.35 8.83 2.49
C CYS A 310 -10.77 10.28 2.77
N PRO A 311 -10.98 11.14 1.75
CA PRO A 311 -11.37 12.54 1.96
C PRO A 311 -12.65 12.76 2.78
N ILE A 312 -13.56 11.77 2.78
CA ILE A 312 -14.83 11.79 3.54
C ILE A 312 -14.74 11.02 4.88
N GLU A 313 -13.54 10.54 5.23
CA GLU A 313 -13.27 9.67 6.38
C GLU A 313 -14.24 8.48 6.48
N GLN A 314 -14.46 7.80 5.36
CA GLN A 314 -15.37 6.68 5.26
C GLN A 314 -15.06 5.59 6.31
N ASP A 315 -16.08 5.08 7.00
CA ASP A 315 -15.97 4.02 8.00
C ASP A 315 -15.76 2.64 7.35
N ILE A 316 -14.59 2.49 6.72
CA ILE A 316 -14.26 1.39 5.81
C ILE A 316 -14.28 0.03 6.51
N PRO A 317 -13.53 -0.19 7.61
CA PRO A 317 -13.62 -1.46 8.33
C PRO A 317 -15.03 -1.85 8.73
N ALA A 318 -15.86 -0.89 9.14
CA ALA A 318 -17.24 -1.14 9.55
C ALA A 318 -18.11 -1.69 8.41
N TYR A 319 -18.15 -1.02 7.25
CA TYR A 319 -18.97 -1.53 6.13
C TYR A 319 -18.37 -2.79 5.50
N LEU A 320 -17.04 -2.95 5.48
CA LEU A 320 -16.41 -4.18 4.98
C LEU A 320 -16.80 -5.39 5.84
N ALA A 321 -16.79 -5.23 7.16
CA ALA A 321 -17.29 -6.25 8.08
C ALA A 321 -18.75 -6.62 7.80
N ALA A 322 -19.63 -5.63 7.62
CA ALA A 322 -21.03 -5.87 7.29
C ALA A 322 -21.20 -6.59 5.93
N VAL A 323 -20.40 -6.24 4.92
CA VAL A 323 -20.38 -6.94 3.61
C VAL A 323 -19.93 -8.40 3.75
N ASP A 324 -18.88 -8.65 4.53
CA ASP A 324 -18.34 -10.00 4.75
C ASP A 324 -19.36 -10.89 5.49
N GLU A 325 -20.18 -10.29 6.34
CA GLU A 325 -21.28 -10.95 7.07
C GLU A 325 -22.58 -11.06 6.26
N GLY A 326 -22.61 -10.55 5.02
CA GLY A 326 -23.81 -10.56 4.18
C GLY A 326 -24.88 -9.54 4.57
N ARG A 327 -24.60 -8.63 5.52
CA ARG A 327 -25.50 -7.56 5.98
C ARG A 327 -25.40 -6.34 5.06
N LEU A 328 -25.87 -6.51 3.81
CA LEU A 328 -25.70 -5.47 2.77
C LEU A 328 -26.50 -4.19 3.07
N ASP A 329 -27.67 -4.31 3.70
CA ASP A 329 -28.49 -3.16 4.13
C ASP A 329 -27.74 -2.31 5.17
N ASP A 330 -27.17 -2.96 6.18
CA ASP A 330 -26.36 -2.30 7.21
C ASP A 330 -25.09 -1.70 6.61
N ALA A 331 -24.43 -2.42 5.69
CA ALA A 331 -23.24 -1.94 5.01
C ALA A 331 -23.55 -0.65 4.23
N LEU A 332 -24.66 -0.60 3.50
CA LEU A 332 -25.05 0.61 2.76
C LEU A 332 -25.46 1.74 3.70
N ALA A 333 -26.14 1.45 4.81
CA ALA A 333 -26.47 2.47 5.81
C ALA A 333 -25.20 3.10 6.43
N ILE A 334 -24.20 2.28 6.76
CA ILE A 334 -22.86 2.77 7.18
C ILE A 334 -22.24 3.61 6.07
N ILE A 335 -22.36 3.17 4.82
CA ILE A 335 -21.77 3.91 3.70
C ILE A 335 -22.41 5.28 3.52
N ALA A 336 -23.75 5.31 3.47
CA ALA A 336 -24.57 6.48 3.23
C ALA A 336 -24.49 7.53 4.35
N GLU A 337 -23.95 7.16 5.52
CA GLU A 337 -23.67 8.14 6.56
C GLU A 337 -22.73 9.24 6.06
N ARG A 338 -21.67 8.84 5.33
CA ARG A 338 -20.62 9.74 4.84
C ARG A 338 -20.59 9.89 3.33
N ASN A 339 -21.23 9.01 2.59
CA ASN A 339 -21.11 8.97 1.14
C ASN A 339 -22.49 9.00 0.48
N ALA A 340 -22.85 10.15 -0.08
CA ALA A 340 -24.10 10.35 -0.80
C ALA A 340 -24.15 9.62 -2.15
N LEU A 341 -22.99 9.20 -2.70
CA LEU A 341 -22.86 8.68 -4.07
C LEU A 341 -22.18 7.30 -4.09
N PRO A 342 -22.74 6.28 -3.40
CA PRO A 342 -22.12 4.97 -3.28
C PRO A 342 -21.95 4.24 -4.62
N PHE A 343 -22.79 4.47 -5.63
CA PHE A 343 -22.68 3.83 -6.94
C PHE A 343 -21.58 4.49 -7.80
N ILE A 344 -21.57 5.81 -7.92
CA ILE A 344 -20.51 6.58 -8.61
C ILE A 344 -19.15 6.27 -7.98
N THR A 345 -19.04 6.37 -6.66
CA THR A 345 -17.77 6.09 -5.97
C THR A 345 -17.45 4.59 -5.85
N GLY A 346 -18.40 3.70 -6.16
CA GLY A 346 -18.20 2.26 -6.27
C GLY A 346 -17.68 1.84 -7.65
N ASN A 347 -17.92 2.63 -8.69
CA ASN A 347 -17.40 2.39 -10.04
C ASN A 347 -16.13 3.22 -10.34
N LEU A 348 -16.14 4.52 -10.00
CA LEU A 348 -15.21 5.51 -10.55
C LEU A 348 -14.21 6.09 -9.56
N CYS A 349 -14.32 5.76 -8.26
CA CYS A 349 -13.38 6.31 -7.29
C CYS A 349 -11.97 5.77 -7.56
N PRO A 350 -10.92 6.60 -7.42
CA PRO A 350 -9.53 6.15 -7.57
C PRO A 350 -8.95 5.50 -6.30
N HIS A 351 -9.78 5.30 -5.26
CA HIS A 351 -9.42 4.64 -4.00
C HIS A 351 -8.13 5.15 -3.34
N PRO A 352 -8.01 6.45 -3.02
CA PRO A 352 -6.86 6.94 -2.24
C PRO A 352 -6.74 6.23 -0.88
N CYS A 353 -7.85 5.74 -0.32
CA CYS A 353 -7.87 4.88 0.86
C CYS A 353 -7.14 3.54 0.67
N GLY A 354 -7.07 3.01 -0.56
CA GLY A 354 -6.39 1.76 -0.89
C GLY A 354 -4.88 1.87 -0.71
N THR A 355 -4.29 3.04 -0.99
CA THR A 355 -2.84 3.27 -0.81
C THR A 355 -2.41 3.30 0.66
N LYS A 356 -3.35 3.55 1.57
CA LYS A 356 -3.15 3.48 3.02
C LYS A 356 -3.50 2.10 3.59
N CYS A 357 -4.05 1.18 2.81
CA CYS A 357 -4.41 -0.14 3.31
C CYS A 357 -3.16 -0.89 3.75
N MET A 358 -3.11 -1.33 5.02
CA MET A 358 -1.96 -2.07 5.55
C MET A 358 -1.68 -3.37 4.81
N ARG A 359 -2.71 -4.03 4.26
CA ARG A 359 -2.56 -5.22 3.42
C ARG A 359 -1.87 -4.90 2.09
N ALA A 360 -2.15 -3.72 1.51
CA ALA A 360 -1.58 -3.27 0.24
C ALA A 360 -0.04 -3.24 0.23
N PHE A 361 0.57 -3.19 1.42
CA PHE A 361 2.03 -3.12 1.53
C PHE A 361 2.74 -4.43 1.17
N TYR A 362 2.07 -5.58 1.30
CA TYR A 362 2.63 -6.88 0.92
C TYR A 362 1.75 -7.66 -0.08
N GLU A 363 0.51 -7.23 -0.32
CA GLU A 363 -0.40 -7.70 -1.37
C GLU A 363 -1.00 -6.48 -2.08
N PRO A 364 -0.45 -6.03 -3.23
CA PRO A 364 -0.75 -4.74 -3.86
C PRO A 364 -2.24 -4.43 -4.06
N GLU A 365 -3.05 -5.46 -4.26
CA GLU A 365 -4.50 -5.33 -4.45
C GLU A 365 -5.23 -4.92 -3.16
N GLY A 366 -4.63 -5.17 -1.99
CA GLY A 366 -5.15 -4.78 -0.69
C GLY A 366 -6.52 -5.38 -0.35
N ALA A 367 -7.26 -4.67 0.50
CA ALA A 367 -8.65 -5.02 0.80
C ALA A 367 -9.58 -4.56 -0.34
N ALA A 368 -10.66 -5.30 -0.57
CA ALA A 368 -11.64 -5.08 -1.64
C ALA A 368 -12.59 -3.89 -1.33
N ILE A 369 -12.03 -2.70 -1.09
CA ILE A 369 -12.74 -1.50 -0.64
C ILE A 369 -13.76 -1.02 -1.69
N ARG A 370 -13.33 -0.82 -2.95
CA ARG A 370 -14.20 -0.35 -4.04
C ARG A 370 -15.37 -1.30 -4.30
N SER A 371 -15.05 -2.56 -4.56
CA SER A 371 -16.03 -3.56 -4.97
C SER A 371 -17.00 -3.90 -3.86
N SER A 372 -16.56 -3.93 -2.60
CA SER A 372 -17.46 -4.14 -1.45
C SER A 372 -18.45 -2.99 -1.30
N LYS A 373 -18.03 -1.74 -1.55
CA LYS A 373 -18.93 -0.59 -1.57
C LYS A 373 -20.01 -0.74 -2.64
N LEU A 374 -19.61 -1.10 -3.87
CA LEU A 374 -20.56 -1.29 -4.98
C LEU A 374 -21.51 -2.48 -4.71
N LYS A 375 -21.00 -3.56 -4.11
CA LYS A 375 -21.81 -4.71 -3.67
C LYS A 375 -22.86 -4.30 -2.63
N ALA A 376 -22.48 -3.51 -1.63
CA ALA A 376 -23.39 -2.98 -0.63
C ALA A 376 -24.42 -2.03 -1.26
N ALA A 377 -24.00 -1.13 -2.15
CA ALA A 377 -24.88 -0.21 -2.87
C ALA A 377 -25.98 -0.96 -3.65
N ARG A 378 -25.58 -1.89 -4.52
CA ARG A 378 -26.52 -2.69 -5.33
C ARG A 378 -27.43 -3.59 -4.49
N GLY A 379 -26.93 -4.11 -3.37
CA GLY A 379 -27.66 -5.03 -2.51
C GLY A 379 -28.59 -4.38 -1.49
N GLY A 380 -28.27 -3.18 -1.01
CA GLY A 380 -28.96 -2.53 0.11
C GLY A 380 -29.81 -1.30 -0.25
N ILE A 381 -29.77 -0.82 -1.51
CA ILE A 381 -30.40 0.46 -1.89
C ILE A 381 -31.91 0.49 -1.65
N ASP A 382 -32.63 -0.57 -2.02
CA ASP A 382 -34.08 -0.60 -1.90
C ASP A 382 -34.51 -0.57 -0.42
N ALA A 383 -33.79 -1.28 0.45
CA ALA A 383 -34.03 -1.27 1.89
C ALA A 383 -33.74 0.10 2.51
N LEU A 384 -32.64 0.74 2.10
CA LEU A 384 -32.29 2.09 2.58
C LEU A 384 -33.32 3.13 2.16
N LEU A 385 -33.77 3.12 0.90
CA LEU A 385 -34.81 4.04 0.41
C LEU A 385 -36.15 3.83 1.12
N ALA A 386 -36.55 2.57 1.34
CA ALA A 386 -37.75 2.27 2.12
C ALA A 386 -37.66 2.80 3.55
N LYS A 387 -36.49 2.64 4.19
CA LYS A 387 -36.21 3.17 5.52
C LYS A 387 -36.31 4.70 5.55
N ILE A 388 -35.64 5.39 4.62
CA ILE A 388 -35.70 6.86 4.49
C ILE A 388 -37.14 7.34 4.31
N LYS A 389 -37.92 6.68 3.46
CA LYS A 389 -39.33 7.02 3.24
C LYS A 389 -40.18 6.86 4.51
N SER A 390 -39.85 5.90 5.36
CA SER A 390 -40.57 5.63 6.61
C SER A 390 -40.16 6.54 7.77
N GLU A 391 -38.87 6.82 7.91
CA GLU A 391 -38.30 7.58 9.04
C GLU A 391 -38.22 9.09 8.74
N GLY A 392 -38.11 9.47 7.47
CA GLY A 392 -37.93 10.85 7.03
C GLY A 392 -36.53 11.41 7.30
N ALA A 393 -36.41 12.73 7.23
CA ALA A 393 -35.19 13.45 7.58
C ALA A 393 -34.79 13.21 9.05
N LYS A 394 -33.55 13.59 9.39
CA LYS A 394 -32.98 13.62 10.74
C LYS A 394 -32.68 15.08 11.11
N PRO A 395 -33.70 15.89 11.46
CA PRO A 395 -33.52 17.33 11.60
C PRO A 395 -32.54 17.68 12.71
N VAL A 396 -31.61 18.59 12.42
CA VAL A 396 -30.80 19.27 13.43
C VAL A 396 -31.47 20.60 13.81
N VAL A 397 -31.18 21.10 15.02
CA VAL A 397 -31.79 22.33 15.52
C VAL A 397 -31.43 23.50 14.61
N GLY A 398 -32.44 24.27 14.16
CA GLY A 398 -32.27 25.43 13.28
C GLY A 398 -32.28 25.10 11.78
N ALA A 399 -32.24 23.84 11.37
CA ALA A 399 -32.18 23.48 9.95
C ALA A 399 -33.39 23.95 9.13
N SER A 400 -34.57 24.03 9.75
CA SER A 400 -35.79 24.53 9.09
C SER A 400 -35.74 25.99 8.70
N ASP A 401 -34.82 26.77 9.27
CA ASP A 401 -34.63 28.19 8.94
C ASP A 401 -33.80 28.36 7.67
N HIS A 402 -33.18 27.28 7.18
CA HIS A 402 -32.36 27.29 5.96
C HIS A 402 -33.18 26.86 4.75
N LYS A 403 -33.38 27.81 3.84
CA LYS A 403 -33.90 27.57 2.50
C LYS A 403 -32.76 27.69 1.50
N VAL A 404 -32.34 26.55 0.94
CA VAL A 404 -31.07 26.41 0.23
C VAL A 404 -31.29 26.22 -1.27
N ALA A 405 -30.69 27.08 -2.10
CA ALA A 405 -30.55 26.85 -3.53
C ALA A 405 -29.20 26.19 -3.82
N VAL A 406 -29.20 25.07 -4.53
CA VAL A 406 -27.97 24.39 -4.98
C VAL A 406 -27.85 24.58 -6.49
N ILE A 407 -26.84 25.32 -6.94
CA ILE A 407 -26.58 25.58 -8.36
C ILE A 407 -25.74 24.44 -8.93
N GLY A 408 -26.34 23.61 -9.78
CA GLY A 408 -25.71 22.43 -10.38
C GLY A 408 -26.18 21.12 -9.76
N GLY A 409 -26.65 20.20 -10.60
CA GLY A 409 -27.10 18.86 -10.25
C GLY A 409 -26.05 17.77 -10.47
N GLY A 410 -24.76 18.14 -10.46
CA GLY A 410 -23.65 17.20 -10.49
C GLY A 410 -23.35 16.56 -9.12
N PRO A 411 -22.28 15.76 -9.01
CA PRO A 411 -21.91 15.04 -7.79
C PRO A 411 -21.85 15.91 -6.52
N ALA A 412 -21.25 17.10 -6.60
CA ALA A 412 -21.19 18.03 -5.47
C ALA A 412 -22.60 18.49 -5.05
N GLY A 413 -23.41 18.92 -6.01
CA GLY A 413 -24.77 19.41 -5.73
C GLY A 413 -25.70 18.32 -5.20
N LEU A 414 -25.62 17.11 -5.77
CA LEU A 414 -26.36 15.93 -5.28
C LEU A 414 -25.96 15.57 -3.84
N ALA A 415 -24.66 15.57 -3.53
CA ALA A 415 -24.18 15.30 -2.18
C ALA A 415 -24.61 16.40 -1.18
N CYS A 416 -24.54 17.67 -1.56
CA CYS A 416 -25.04 18.79 -0.74
C CYS A 416 -26.54 18.63 -0.48
N ALA A 417 -27.33 18.35 -1.52
CA ALA A 417 -28.76 18.13 -1.39
C ALA A 417 -29.07 16.97 -0.44
N PHE A 418 -28.37 15.85 -0.57
CA PHE A 418 -28.53 14.70 0.32
C PHE A 418 -28.27 15.06 1.79
N PHE A 419 -27.11 15.62 2.12
CA PHE A 419 -26.75 15.89 3.52
C PHE A 419 -27.59 17.00 4.16
N LEU A 420 -27.88 18.08 3.42
CA LEU A 420 -28.64 19.22 3.92
C LEU A 420 -30.13 18.88 4.11
N SER A 421 -30.75 18.17 3.16
CA SER A 421 -32.15 17.73 3.31
C SER A 421 -32.29 16.64 4.37
N ARG A 422 -31.32 15.72 4.48
CA ARG A 422 -31.24 14.78 5.60
C ARG A 422 -31.18 15.50 6.94
N ALA A 423 -30.50 16.63 7.03
CA ALA A 423 -30.42 17.45 8.24
C ALA A 423 -31.64 18.35 8.45
N GLY A 424 -32.61 18.36 7.53
CA GLY A 424 -33.89 19.06 7.68
C GLY A 424 -34.03 20.42 6.97
N ALA A 425 -33.07 20.82 6.13
CA ALA A 425 -33.17 22.07 5.35
C ALA A 425 -34.08 21.92 4.11
N ASP A 426 -34.72 23.01 3.66
CA ASP A 426 -35.51 23.04 2.40
C ASP A 426 -34.57 23.28 1.21
N VAL A 427 -34.20 22.21 0.52
CA VAL A 427 -33.20 22.25 -0.55
C VAL A 427 -33.85 22.16 -1.94
N THR A 428 -33.44 23.04 -2.84
CA THR A 428 -33.79 22.99 -4.27
C THR A 428 -32.52 23.02 -5.13
N ILE A 429 -32.33 21.99 -5.95
CA ILE A 429 -31.29 21.93 -6.98
C ILE A 429 -31.78 22.65 -8.23
N LEU A 430 -30.94 23.52 -8.79
CA LEU A 430 -31.13 24.19 -10.07
C LEU A 430 -30.10 23.64 -11.06
N GLU A 431 -30.55 22.89 -12.06
CA GLU A 431 -29.69 22.23 -13.05
C GLU A 431 -30.00 22.76 -14.46
N ARG A 432 -28.93 23.18 -15.16
CA ARG A 432 -28.99 23.75 -16.51
C ARG A 432 -29.40 22.71 -17.56
N LYS A 433 -28.90 21.47 -17.43
CA LYS A 433 -29.24 20.34 -18.31
C LYS A 433 -30.60 19.75 -17.93
N ASP A 434 -31.14 18.92 -18.80
CA ASP A 434 -32.43 18.23 -18.64
C ASP A 434 -32.41 17.11 -17.59
N THR A 435 -31.23 16.58 -17.26
CA THR A 435 -31.04 15.50 -16.28
C THR A 435 -29.90 15.78 -15.28
N LEU A 436 -30.07 15.30 -14.05
CA LEU A 436 -29.07 15.34 -12.98
C LEU A 436 -27.91 14.33 -13.21
N GLY A 437 -26.81 14.48 -12.48
CA GLY A 437 -25.64 13.60 -12.52
C GLY A 437 -24.37 14.25 -13.07
N GLY A 438 -24.49 15.45 -13.67
CA GLY A 438 -23.34 16.25 -14.11
C GLY A 438 -22.37 15.50 -15.03
N VAL A 439 -21.06 15.67 -14.83
CA VAL A 439 -20.00 15.01 -15.63
C VAL A 439 -20.14 13.48 -15.62
N ALA A 440 -20.56 12.86 -14.52
CA ALA A 440 -20.75 11.40 -14.47
C ALA A 440 -21.81 10.93 -15.48
N ARG A 441 -22.90 11.69 -15.66
CA ARG A 441 -23.94 11.38 -16.65
C ARG A 441 -23.58 11.85 -18.05
N HIS A 442 -23.09 13.07 -18.20
CA HIS A 442 -23.03 13.71 -19.52
C HIS A 442 -21.72 13.47 -20.27
N ILE A 443 -20.65 13.08 -19.57
CA ILE A 443 -19.29 13.01 -20.13
C ILE A 443 -18.70 11.60 -19.96
N ILE A 444 -18.84 10.99 -18.78
CA ILE A 444 -18.20 9.70 -18.53
C ILE A 444 -18.84 8.59 -19.39
N PRO A 445 -18.02 7.79 -20.12
CA PRO A 445 -18.52 6.75 -21.01
C PRO A 445 -19.24 5.60 -20.28
N ALA A 446 -20.20 4.97 -20.97
CA ALA A 446 -21.02 3.89 -20.41
C ALA A 446 -20.22 2.61 -20.00
N PHE A 447 -19.02 2.41 -20.57
CA PHE A 447 -18.15 1.29 -20.15
C PHE A 447 -17.50 1.51 -18.78
N ARG A 448 -17.53 2.74 -18.25
CA ARG A 448 -17.02 3.09 -16.92
C ARG A 448 -18.10 2.99 -15.85
N ILE A 449 -19.31 3.47 -16.16
CA ILE A 449 -20.47 3.46 -15.26
C ILE A 449 -21.75 3.42 -16.10
N ALA A 450 -22.72 2.63 -15.63
CA ALA A 450 -24.04 2.55 -16.25
C ALA A 450 -24.94 3.73 -15.80
N ASP A 451 -25.82 4.21 -16.67
CA ASP A 451 -26.71 5.32 -16.34
C ASP A 451 -27.68 4.96 -15.20
N GLU A 452 -28.03 3.66 -15.07
CA GLU A 452 -28.86 3.13 -13.98
C GLU A 452 -28.18 3.25 -12.61
N ASP A 453 -26.86 3.04 -12.55
CA ASP A 453 -26.09 3.22 -11.31
C ASP A 453 -26.08 4.71 -10.90
N ILE A 454 -26.04 5.64 -11.87
CA ILE A 454 -26.15 7.08 -11.62
C ILE A 454 -27.58 7.44 -11.15
N ASP A 455 -28.61 6.85 -11.76
CA ASP A 455 -30.01 7.08 -11.36
C ASP A 455 -30.26 6.66 -9.91
N ARG A 456 -29.64 5.57 -9.43
CA ARG A 456 -29.74 5.15 -8.03
C ARG A 456 -29.09 6.13 -7.05
N ASP A 457 -27.95 6.71 -7.42
CA ASP A 457 -27.34 7.79 -6.61
C ASP A 457 -28.25 9.04 -6.59
N VAL A 458 -28.84 9.42 -7.73
CA VAL A 458 -29.79 10.55 -7.81
C VAL A 458 -31.02 10.28 -6.93
N GLU A 459 -31.61 9.09 -7.02
CA GLU A 459 -32.75 8.67 -6.20
C GLU A 459 -32.43 8.77 -4.71
N LEU A 460 -31.26 8.26 -4.28
CA LEU A 460 -30.80 8.37 -2.90
C LEU A 460 -30.64 9.83 -2.47
N CYS A 461 -30.03 10.67 -3.30
CA CYS A 461 -29.80 12.08 -2.98
C CYS A 461 -31.09 12.90 -2.81
N LEU A 462 -32.17 12.51 -3.48
CA LEU A 462 -33.47 13.18 -3.38
C LEU A 462 -34.38 12.54 -2.31
N ALA A 463 -34.01 11.38 -1.75
CA ALA A 463 -34.87 10.59 -0.87
C ALA A 463 -35.33 11.32 0.41
N PHE A 464 -34.56 12.30 0.89
CA PHE A 464 -34.91 13.13 2.06
C PHE A 464 -35.75 14.38 1.71
N GLY A 465 -36.26 14.49 0.47
CA GLY A 465 -37.20 15.53 0.06
C GLY A 465 -36.58 16.74 -0.63
N ALA A 466 -35.31 16.68 -1.03
CA ALA A 466 -34.71 17.69 -1.89
C ALA A 466 -35.47 17.77 -3.23
N LYS A 467 -35.69 18.99 -3.72
CA LYS A 467 -36.34 19.26 -4.99
C LYS A 467 -35.30 19.46 -6.09
N ALA A 468 -35.64 19.17 -7.33
CA ALA A 468 -34.79 19.45 -8.47
C ALA A 468 -35.58 20.15 -9.59
N GLN A 469 -34.98 21.19 -10.16
CA GLN A 469 -35.47 21.90 -11.34
C GLN A 469 -34.42 21.77 -12.43
N THR A 470 -34.70 20.96 -13.45
CA THR A 470 -33.80 20.73 -14.59
C THR A 470 -34.19 21.61 -15.78
N GLY A 471 -33.25 21.82 -16.70
CA GLY A 471 -33.43 22.69 -17.87
C GLY A 471 -33.47 24.18 -17.54
N VAL A 472 -32.97 24.58 -16.36
CA VAL A 472 -33.05 25.96 -15.86
C VAL A 472 -31.65 26.49 -15.61
N GLU A 473 -31.30 27.57 -16.30
CA GLU A 473 -30.11 28.35 -15.99
C GLU A 473 -30.29 28.99 -14.61
N ALA A 474 -29.32 28.79 -13.71
CA ALA A 474 -29.41 29.39 -12.38
C ALA A 474 -29.32 30.91 -12.47
N LYS A 475 -30.17 31.58 -11.70
CA LYS A 475 -30.10 33.03 -11.50
C LYS A 475 -28.86 33.39 -10.67
N SER A 476 -28.50 34.67 -10.67
CA SER A 476 -27.41 35.15 -9.82
C SER A 476 -27.71 34.91 -8.34
N VAL A 477 -26.66 34.81 -7.52
CA VAL A 477 -26.79 34.65 -6.05
C VAL A 477 -27.69 35.74 -5.45
N ALA A 478 -27.57 36.98 -5.91
CA ALA A 478 -28.39 38.10 -5.44
C ALA A 478 -29.88 37.91 -5.76
N GLU A 479 -30.20 37.42 -6.96
CA GLU A 479 -31.58 37.14 -7.36
C GLU A 479 -32.17 35.96 -6.58
N LEU A 480 -31.40 34.89 -6.37
CA LEU A 480 -31.84 33.76 -5.54
C LEU A 480 -32.12 34.20 -4.10
N LYS A 481 -31.28 35.06 -3.52
CA LYS A 481 -31.56 35.65 -2.21
C LYS A 481 -32.83 36.51 -2.20
N ALA A 482 -33.08 37.26 -3.27
CA ALA A 482 -34.32 38.03 -3.42
C ALA A 482 -35.57 37.14 -3.54
N GLU A 483 -35.44 35.91 -4.02
CA GLU A 483 -36.49 34.88 -4.03
C GLU A 483 -36.68 34.17 -2.67
N GLY A 484 -35.94 34.61 -1.66
CA GLY A 484 -36.06 34.16 -0.28
C GLY A 484 -35.23 32.92 0.05
N TYR A 485 -34.27 32.53 -0.79
CA TYR A 485 -33.24 31.58 -0.37
C TYR A 485 -32.32 32.25 0.65
N THR A 486 -32.11 31.60 1.79
CA THR A 486 -31.17 32.07 2.83
C THR A 486 -29.74 31.76 2.43
N ASP A 487 -29.55 30.63 1.76
CA ASP A 487 -28.26 30.06 1.40
C ASP A 487 -28.22 29.65 -0.07
N VAL A 488 -27.07 29.87 -0.70
CA VAL A 488 -26.78 29.42 -2.06
C VAL A 488 -25.49 28.61 -2.07
N VAL A 489 -25.58 27.36 -2.50
CA VAL A 489 -24.42 26.49 -2.71
C VAL A 489 -24.09 26.45 -4.19
N VAL A 490 -22.94 27.00 -4.55
CA VAL A 490 -22.40 26.96 -5.91
C VAL A 490 -21.72 25.61 -6.12
N ALA A 491 -22.28 24.78 -7.00
CA ALA A 491 -21.81 23.43 -7.33
C ALA A 491 -21.84 23.18 -8.86
N CYS A 492 -21.64 24.22 -9.66
CA CYS A 492 -21.78 24.18 -11.12
C CYS A 492 -20.66 23.40 -11.83
N GLY A 493 -19.55 23.11 -11.14
CA GLY A 493 -18.40 22.40 -11.69
C GLY A 493 -17.47 23.28 -12.53
N ALA A 494 -16.60 22.65 -13.32
CA ALA A 494 -15.68 23.32 -14.25
C ALA A 494 -15.99 22.83 -15.67
N TRP A 495 -16.60 23.68 -16.49
CA TRP A 495 -17.06 23.35 -17.85
C TRP A 495 -16.41 24.20 -18.93
N ALA A 496 -15.66 25.25 -18.57
CA ALA A 496 -14.97 26.06 -19.57
C ALA A 496 -13.76 25.29 -20.13
N PRO A 497 -13.56 25.26 -21.46
CA PRO A 497 -12.57 24.42 -22.09
C PRO A 497 -11.14 24.86 -21.76
N GLY A 498 -10.24 23.90 -21.69
CA GLY A 498 -8.81 24.14 -21.72
C GLY A 498 -8.31 24.29 -23.15
N HIS A 499 -7.16 24.94 -23.32
CA HIS A 499 -6.54 25.12 -24.64
C HIS A 499 -5.11 24.60 -24.66
N VAL A 500 -4.74 23.85 -25.70
CA VAL A 500 -3.34 23.42 -25.89
C VAL A 500 -2.48 24.64 -26.23
N GLY A 501 -3.06 25.60 -26.95
CA GLY A 501 -2.37 26.78 -27.46
C GLY A 501 -1.60 26.49 -28.75
N LEU A 502 -2.24 25.77 -29.70
CA LEU A 502 -1.66 25.52 -31.01
C LEU A 502 -1.40 26.84 -31.76
N GLU A 503 -0.21 26.96 -32.36
CA GLU A 503 0.18 28.10 -33.21
C GLU A 503 -0.59 28.11 -34.53
N TYR A 504 -1.05 26.94 -34.99
CA TYR A 504 -1.86 26.75 -36.19
C TYR A 504 -2.64 25.43 -36.13
N GLY A 505 -3.78 25.39 -36.85
CA GLY A 505 -4.71 24.27 -36.83
C GLY A 505 -5.74 24.37 -35.71
N ASP A 506 -6.74 23.49 -35.76
CA ASP A 506 -7.85 23.48 -34.81
C ASP A 506 -7.71 22.32 -33.81
N GLU A 507 -8.23 22.53 -32.61
CA GLU A 507 -8.35 21.53 -31.54
C GLU A 507 -9.83 21.37 -31.15
N ILE A 508 -10.21 20.15 -30.76
CA ILE A 508 -11.56 19.82 -30.29
C ILE A 508 -11.52 19.72 -28.76
N ASP A 509 -12.46 20.35 -28.07
CA ASP A 509 -12.57 20.21 -26.61
C ASP A 509 -12.95 18.77 -26.23
N VAL A 510 -12.32 18.24 -25.17
CA VAL A 510 -12.56 16.85 -24.76
C VAL A 510 -13.98 16.61 -24.24
N LEU A 511 -14.61 17.58 -23.58
CA LEU A 511 -15.99 17.42 -23.09
C LEU A 511 -16.98 17.47 -24.25
N GLU A 512 -16.75 18.32 -25.25
CA GLU A 512 -17.53 18.35 -26.49
C GLU A 512 -17.46 16.99 -27.20
N PHE A 513 -16.25 16.47 -27.41
CA PHE A 513 -16.04 15.17 -28.04
C PHE A 513 -16.72 14.03 -27.28
N LEU A 514 -16.49 13.91 -25.97
CA LEU A 514 -17.07 12.85 -25.15
C LEU A 514 -18.59 12.94 -25.08
N GLY A 515 -19.13 14.16 -24.95
CA GLY A 515 -20.57 14.41 -24.94
C GLY A 515 -21.24 14.03 -26.27
N ALA A 516 -20.64 14.41 -27.40
CA ALA A 516 -21.12 14.04 -28.74
C ALA A 516 -21.07 12.52 -28.96
N ALA A 517 -19.97 11.88 -28.55
CA ALA A 517 -19.82 10.43 -28.62
C ALA A 517 -20.87 9.70 -27.77
N LYS A 518 -21.15 10.18 -26.55
CA LYS A 518 -22.16 9.59 -25.66
C LYS A 518 -23.58 9.70 -26.22
N LYS A 519 -23.89 10.77 -26.96
CA LYS A 519 -25.17 10.94 -27.68
C LYS A 519 -25.27 10.11 -28.96
N GLY A 520 -24.19 9.47 -29.39
CA GLY A 520 -24.15 8.72 -30.64
C GLY A 520 -24.15 9.61 -31.89
N GLU A 521 -23.59 10.82 -31.79
CA GLU A 521 -23.42 11.71 -32.93
C GLU A 521 -22.41 11.14 -33.95
N ASP A 522 -22.50 11.58 -35.21
CA ASP A 522 -21.56 11.17 -36.26
C ASP A 522 -20.21 11.90 -36.09
N LEU A 523 -19.19 11.14 -35.70
CA LEU A 523 -17.83 11.63 -35.47
C LEU A 523 -16.85 11.19 -36.57
N SER A 524 -17.34 10.86 -37.77
CA SER A 524 -16.51 10.43 -38.90
C SER A 524 -15.51 11.48 -39.38
N SER A 525 -15.73 12.77 -39.07
CA SER A 525 -14.83 13.88 -39.39
C SER A 525 -13.48 13.81 -38.68
N LEU A 526 -13.35 13.01 -37.62
CA LEU A 526 -12.08 12.82 -36.89
C LEU A 526 -11.00 12.13 -37.73
N GLY A 527 -11.38 11.38 -38.77
CA GLY A 527 -10.46 10.65 -39.63
C GLY A 527 -9.86 9.39 -38.98
N THR A 528 -8.66 9.00 -39.40
CA THR A 528 -8.05 7.72 -39.03
C THR A 528 -7.06 7.79 -37.87
N ASP A 529 -6.51 8.97 -37.57
CA ASP A 529 -5.41 9.17 -36.63
C ASP A 529 -5.78 10.27 -35.64
N VAL A 530 -6.07 9.91 -34.40
CA VAL A 530 -6.53 10.86 -33.37
C VAL A 530 -5.44 11.08 -32.33
N ALA A 531 -5.05 12.33 -32.11
CA ALA A 531 -4.13 12.73 -31.05
C ALA A 531 -4.90 13.34 -29.87
N ILE A 532 -4.77 12.73 -28.69
CA ILE A 532 -5.28 13.26 -27.42
C ILE A 532 -4.15 14.01 -26.73
N VAL A 533 -4.30 15.32 -26.56
CA VAL A 533 -3.30 16.16 -25.87
C VAL A 533 -3.71 16.33 -24.42
N GLY A 534 -3.06 15.59 -23.53
CA GLY A 534 -3.45 15.54 -22.13
C GLY A 534 -3.05 14.22 -21.49
N ALA A 535 -3.19 14.12 -20.17
CA ALA A 535 -2.80 12.92 -19.44
C ALA A 535 -3.60 12.70 -18.14
N GLY A 536 -4.79 13.31 -18.02
CA GLY A 536 -5.73 13.07 -16.92
C GLY A 536 -6.69 11.92 -17.24
N ASN A 537 -7.56 11.55 -16.29
CA ASN A 537 -8.55 10.48 -16.51
C ASN A 537 -9.46 10.79 -17.71
N THR A 538 -9.88 12.04 -17.88
CA THR A 538 -10.64 12.48 -19.06
C THR A 538 -9.90 12.21 -20.38
N ALA A 539 -8.57 12.35 -20.40
CA ALA A 539 -7.76 12.02 -21.58
C ALA A 539 -7.74 10.50 -21.84
N MET A 540 -7.73 9.67 -20.80
CA MET A 540 -7.79 8.21 -20.96
C MET A 540 -9.17 7.79 -21.49
N ASP A 541 -10.25 8.34 -20.93
CA ASP A 541 -11.62 8.11 -21.41
C ASP A 541 -11.76 8.53 -22.88
N ALA A 542 -11.26 9.71 -23.25
CA ALA A 542 -11.28 10.19 -24.63
C ALA A 542 -10.49 9.28 -25.58
N ALA A 543 -9.29 8.83 -25.19
CA ALA A 543 -8.49 7.93 -26.00
C ALA A 543 -9.20 6.59 -26.24
N ARG A 544 -9.82 6.04 -25.20
CA ARG A 544 -10.56 4.77 -25.24
C ARG A 544 -11.87 4.88 -26.04
N VAL A 545 -12.58 6.01 -25.92
CA VAL A 545 -13.75 6.29 -26.77
C VAL A 545 -13.31 6.41 -28.22
N ALA A 546 -12.30 7.22 -28.53
CA ALA A 546 -11.79 7.39 -29.89
C ALA A 546 -11.37 6.05 -30.52
N LYS A 547 -10.71 5.17 -29.74
CA LYS A 547 -10.27 3.85 -30.22
C LYS A 547 -11.44 2.93 -30.61
N ARG A 548 -12.62 3.14 -30.03
CA ARG A 548 -13.85 2.38 -30.33
C ARG A 548 -14.66 2.97 -31.48
N LEU A 549 -14.35 4.18 -31.95
CA LEU A 549 -15.12 4.82 -33.01
C LEU A 549 -14.84 4.17 -34.38
N PRO A 550 -15.88 3.95 -35.21
CA PRO A 550 -15.69 3.49 -36.58
C PRO A 550 -14.81 4.45 -37.38
N GLY A 551 -13.84 3.90 -38.12
CA GLY A 551 -12.94 4.68 -39.00
C GLY A 551 -11.63 5.10 -38.34
N VAL A 552 -11.57 5.21 -37.02
CA VAL A 552 -10.33 5.49 -36.28
C VAL A 552 -9.45 4.24 -36.26
N LYS A 553 -8.18 4.39 -36.66
CA LYS A 553 -7.18 3.30 -36.71
C LYS A 553 -6.19 3.44 -35.56
N ASN A 554 -5.62 4.63 -35.42
CA ASN A 554 -4.58 4.94 -34.44
C ASN A 554 -5.05 6.02 -33.48
N VAL A 555 -4.77 5.82 -32.20
CA VAL A 555 -5.03 6.82 -31.15
C VAL A 555 -3.74 7.01 -30.36
N ARG A 556 -3.33 8.26 -30.21
CA ARG A 556 -2.07 8.65 -29.56
C ARG A 556 -2.34 9.61 -28.41
N ILE A 557 -1.88 9.28 -27.22
CA ILE A 557 -1.79 10.22 -26.12
C ILE A 557 -0.48 10.98 -26.25
N VAL A 558 -0.55 12.30 -26.43
CA VAL A 558 0.62 13.18 -26.54
C VAL A 558 0.83 13.87 -25.20
N TYR A 559 1.96 13.60 -24.55
CA TYR A 559 2.24 14.12 -23.22
C TYR A 559 3.66 14.69 -23.09
N ARG A 560 3.74 15.91 -22.56
CA ARG A 560 5.02 16.65 -22.39
C ARG A 560 5.95 16.08 -21.30
N ARG A 561 5.55 15.04 -20.57
CA ARG A 561 6.39 14.32 -19.59
C ARG A 561 6.30 12.81 -19.86
N THR A 562 6.85 12.01 -18.95
CA THR A 562 6.74 10.55 -18.98
C THR A 562 5.48 10.06 -18.27
N LYS A 563 5.09 8.80 -18.54
CA LYS A 563 3.98 8.04 -17.92
C LYS A 563 3.99 8.10 -16.40
N ARG A 564 5.19 8.15 -15.80
CA ARG A 564 5.42 8.29 -14.36
C ARG A 564 4.81 9.55 -13.76
N TYR A 565 4.66 10.62 -14.55
CA TYR A 565 4.14 11.91 -14.10
C TYR A 565 2.73 12.22 -14.63
N MET A 566 2.06 11.25 -15.27
CA MET A 566 0.69 11.40 -15.75
C MET A 566 -0.29 11.56 -14.57
N PRO A 567 -1.19 12.56 -14.62
CA PRO A 567 -2.26 12.68 -13.62
C PRO A 567 -3.22 11.48 -13.59
N ALA A 568 -3.54 10.87 -14.73
CA ALA A 568 -4.51 9.79 -14.89
C ALA A 568 -4.18 8.56 -14.05
N ASP A 569 -5.13 8.00 -13.32
CA ASP A 569 -4.90 6.82 -12.47
C ASP A 569 -4.29 5.66 -13.28
N GLU A 570 -3.47 4.86 -12.62
CA GLU A 570 -2.71 3.81 -13.29
C GLU A 570 -3.59 2.75 -13.94
N GLU A 571 -4.73 2.42 -13.31
CA GLU A 571 -5.74 1.53 -13.87
C GLU A 571 -6.26 2.05 -15.21
N GLU A 572 -6.55 3.35 -15.31
CA GLU A 572 -7.04 3.98 -16.56
C GLU A 572 -5.99 3.97 -17.67
N LEU A 573 -4.74 4.26 -17.30
CA LEU A 573 -3.62 4.21 -18.25
C LEU A 573 -3.39 2.77 -18.74
N ALA A 574 -3.40 1.79 -17.83
CA ALA A 574 -3.21 0.39 -18.18
C ALA A 574 -4.31 -0.12 -19.12
N GLU A 575 -5.57 0.25 -18.85
CA GLU A 575 -6.71 -0.08 -19.74
C GLU A 575 -6.54 0.56 -21.12
N ALA A 576 -6.20 1.85 -21.21
CA ALA A 576 -5.98 2.53 -22.48
C ALA A 576 -4.87 1.87 -23.31
N LEU A 577 -3.72 1.56 -22.68
CA LEU A 577 -2.60 0.88 -23.35
C LEU A 577 -2.99 -0.53 -23.82
N SER A 578 -3.76 -1.27 -23.01
CA SER A 578 -4.23 -2.62 -23.36
C SER A 578 -5.15 -2.64 -24.59
N GLU A 579 -5.83 -1.53 -24.87
CA GLU A 579 -6.68 -1.35 -26.05
C GLU A 579 -5.90 -0.89 -27.29
N GLY A 580 -4.57 -0.78 -27.19
CA GLY A 580 -3.68 -0.38 -28.29
C GLY A 580 -3.66 1.13 -28.54
N VAL A 581 -3.88 1.93 -27.50
CA VAL A 581 -3.58 3.38 -27.51
C VAL A 581 -2.07 3.55 -27.37
N GLU A 582 -1.47 4.36 -28.24
CA GLU A 582 -0.04 4.66 -28.22
C GLU A 582 0.24 5.83 -27.26
N LEU A 583 1.26 5.72 -26.42
CA LEU A 583 1.71 6.84 -25.58
C LEU A 583 2.96 7.49 -26.17
N CYS A 584 2.82 8.76 -26.58
CA CYS A 584 3.90 9.60 -27.07
C CYS A 584 4.40 10.50 -25.95
N GLU A 585 5.39 10.02 -25.19
CA GLU A 585 6.01 10.73 -24.07
C GLU A 585 6.95 11.85 -24.56
N LEU A 586 7.16 12.83 -23.68
CA LEU A 586 8.10 13.93 -23.90
C LEU A 586 7.83 14.75 -25.17
N LEU A 587 6.56 14.91 -25.55
CA LEU A 587 6.15 15.73 -26.69
C LEU A 587 5.19 16.84 -26.25
N ALA A 588 5.44 18.08 -26.71
CA ALA A 588 4.48 19.17 -26.57
C ALA A 588 4.02 19.65 -27.96
N PRO A 589 2.71 19.71 -28.22
CA PRO A 589 2.19 20.17 -29.50
C PRO A 589 2.56 21.62 -29.84
N LYS A 590 2.86 21.88 -31.12
CA LYS A 590 2.98 23.24 -31.70
C LYS A 590 1.82 23.57 -32.63
N GLY A 591 1.38 22.64 -33.46
CA GLY A 591 0.28 22.88 -34.39
C GLY A 591 -0.03 21.65 -35.25
N VAL A 592 -1.22 21.64 -35.85
CA VAL A 592 -1.69 20.54 -36.70
C VAL A 592 -2.08 21.06 -38.08
N ARG A 593 -1.66 20.37 -39.14
CA ARG A 593 -2.08 20.63 -40.53
C ARG A 593 -1.86 19.39 -41.38
N ASP A 594 -2.70 19.20 -42.41
CA ASP A 594 -2.53 18.15 -43.43
C ASP A 594 -2.36 16.73 -42.85
N GLY A 595 -3.03 16.45 -41.73
CA GLY A 595 -2.98 15.14 -41.04
C GLY A 595 -1.74 14.91 -40.18
N VAL A 596 -0.96 15.95 -39.88
CA VAL A 596 0.28 15.88 -39.09
C VAL A 596 0.25 16.87 -37.94
N LEU A 597 0.49 16.37 -36.74
CA LEU A 597 0.73 17.15 -35.52
C LEU A 597 2.24 17.35 -35.33
N THR A 598 2.70 18.59 -35.47
CA THR A 598 4.08 18.95 -35.14
C THR A 598 4.20 19.11 -33.63
N CYS A 599 5.13 18.39 -33.02
CA CYS A 599 5.44 18.46 -31.60
C CYS A 599 6.89 18.91 -31.39
N GLU A 600 7.15 19.68 -30.33
CA GLU A 600 8.48 19.91 -29.81
C GLU A 600 8.89 18.80 -28.84
N LYS A 601 10.11 18.27 -29.02
CA LYS A 601 10.68 17.29 -28.09
C LYS A 601 11.03 17.95 -26.77
N MET A 602 10.67 17.27 -25.69
CA MET A 602 10.91 17.66 -24.32
C MET A 602 11.97 16.76 -23.68
N VAL A 603 12.62 17.27 -22.65
CA VAL A 603 13.38 16.48 -21.68
C VAL A 603 12.89 16.82 -20.28
N LEU A 604 13.08 15.91 -19.33
CA LEU A 604 12.75 16.18 -17.93
C LEU A 604 13.88 17.01 -17.30
N GLY A 605 13.57 18.22 -16.84
CA GLY A 605 14.44 19.05 -16.01
C GLY A 605 14.43 18.63 -14.54
N GLU A 606 14.79 19.54 -13.65
CA GLU A 606 14.83 19.27 -12.20
C GLU A 606 13.42 19.01 -11.61
N PRO A 607 13.32 18.18 -10.56
CA PRO A 607 12.09 18.01 -9.79
C PRO A 607 11.75 19.28 -8.99
N ASP A 608 10.46 19.58 -8.89
CA ASP A 608 9.93 20.59 -7.96
C ASP A 608 9.79 20.05 -6.52
N GLU A 609 9.27 20.86 -5.59
CA GLU A 609 9.02 20.48 -4.19
C GLU A 609 8.12 19.25 -4.03
N SER A 610 7.26 18.97 -5.02
CA SER A 610 6.41 17.77 -5.05
C SER A 610 7.13 16.53 -5.61
N GLY A 611 8.39 16.67 -6.04
CA GLY A 611 9.16 15.65 -6.75
C GLY A 611 8.80 15.53 -8.23
N ARG A 612 7.94 16.41 -8.75
CA ARG A 612 7.47 16.38 -10.13
C ARG A 612 8.46 17.11 -11.04
N ARG A 613 8.93 16.44 -12.09
CA ARG A 613 9.91 17.03 -13.01
C ARG A 613 9.26 17.97 -14.02
N SER A 614 9.91 19.11 -14.28
CA SER A 614 9.46 20.08 -15.27
C SER A 614 9.84 19.66 -16.70
N PRO A 615 8.98 19.85 -17.70
CA PRO A 615 9.34 19.63 -19.09
C PRO A 615 10.17 20.81 -19.61
N VAL A 616 11.29 20.52 -20.28
CA VAL A 616 12.18 21.52 -20.88
C VAL A 616 12.28 21.24 -22.37
N ALA A 617 12.02 22.27 -23.18
CA ALA A 617 12.10 22.20 -24.63
C ALA A 617 13.54 21.97 -25.10
N THR A 618 13.71 21.09 -26.09
CA THR A 618 15.01 20.79 -26.69
C THR A 618 15.32 21.67 -27.91
N GLY A 619 14.31 22.34 -28.48
CA GLY A 619 14.39 23.01 -29.78
C GLY A 619 14.23 22.08 -30.99
N GLU A 620 14.23 20.76 -30.80
CA GLU A 620 13.95 19.79 -31.85
C GLU A 620 12.44 19.56 -32.01
N THR A 621 11.99 19.31 -33.25
CA THR A 621 10.60 18.95 -33.54
C THR A 621 10.49 17.53 -34.06
N VAL A 622 9.33 16.91 -33.85
CA VAL A 622 8.91 15.65 -34.46
C VAL A 622 7.51 15.78 -35.02
N GLU A 623 7.21 14.94 -36.01
CA GLU A 623 5.90 14.83 -36.62
C GLU A 623 5.18 13.59 -36.07
N VAL A 624 3.91 13.76 -35.70
CA VAL A 624 3.02 12.69 -35.24
C VAL A 624 1.80 12.66 -36.15
N PRO A 625 1.44 11.53 -36.78
CA PRO A 625 0.22 11.44 -37.58
C PRO A 625 -1.02 11.72 -36.73
N ALA A 626 -1.82 12.71 -37.15
CA ALA A 626 -3.02 13.16 -36.48
C ALA A 626 -3.96 13.90 -37.46
N THR A 627 -5.07 13.27 -37.83
CA THR A 627 -6.17 13.88 -38.58
C THR A 627 -7.07 14.75 -37.69
N ALA A 628 -7.09 14.49 -36.38
CA ALA A 628 -7.77 15.33 -35.40
C ALA A 628 -6.96 15.42 -34.09
N VAL A 629 -7.11 16.55 -33.41
CA VAL A 629 -6.50 16.82 -32.11
C VAL A 629 -7.60 17.09 -31.09
N ILE A 630 -7.62 16.31 -30.01
CA ILE A 630 -8.55 16.48 -28.89
C ILE A 630 -7.77 17.04 -27.70
N CYS A 631 -8.19 18.20 -27.21
CA CYS A 631 -7.59 18.92 -26.10
C CYS A 631 -8.15 18.43 -24.77
N ALA A 632 -7.31 17.79 -23.95
CA ALA A 632 -7.64 17.27 -22.63
C ALA A 632 -6.65 17.78 -21.56
N VAL A 633 -6.30 19.07 -21.63
CA VAL A 633 -5.34 19.73 -20.72
C VAL A 633 -5.97 20.25 -19.42
N GLY A 634 -7.27 20.06 -19.24
CA GLY A 634 -8.04 20.36 -18.03
C GLY A 634 -9.01 21.53 -18.21
N GLU A 635 -10.08 21.51 -17.43
CA GLU A 635 -11.21 22.44 -17.52
C GLU A 635 -11.07 23.61 -16.52
N HIS A 636 -11.76 24.69 -16.83
CA HIS A 636 -11.80 25.93 -16.04
C HIS A 636 -13.22 26.22 -15.53
N ILE A 637 -13.28 27.03 -14.49
CA ILE A 637 -14.54 27.53 -13.95
C ILE A 637 -15.04 28.63 -14.91
N GLU A 638 -16.32 28.59 -15.27
CA GLU A 638 -16.95 29.65 -16.04
C GLU A 638 -16.90 30.97 -15.23
N GLY A 639 -16.55 32.09 -15.87
CA GLY A 639 -16.49 33.40 -15.22
C GLY A 639 -17.86 33.90 -14.74
N GLY A 640 -17.90 34.90 -13.87
CA GLY A 640 -19.15 35.52 -13.39
C GLY A 640 -19.86 34.82 -12.23
N VAL A 641 -19.65 33.52 -12.02
CA VAL A 641 -20.36 32.71 -11.01
C VAL A 641 -20.18 33.24 -9.58
N TYR A 642 -18.95 33.62 -9.22
CA TYR A 642 -18.60 34.16 -7.89
C TYR A 642 -18.56 35.69 -7.85
N GLU A 643 -18.19 36.30 -8.98
CA GLU A 643 -17.96 37.74 -9.10
C GLU A 643 -19.25 38.54 -8.85
N ALA A 644 -20.38 38.05 -9.38
CA ALA A 644 -21.69 38.65 -9.14
C ALA A 644 -22.13 38.59 -7.66
N ALA A 645 -21.56 37.69 -6.87
CA ALA A 645 -21.81 37.53 -5.44
C ALA A 645 -20.82 38.29 -4.54
N GLY A 646 -19.79 38.92 -5.12
CA GLY A 646 -18.73 39.60 -4.36
C GLY A 646 -17.73 38.66 -3.67
N VAL A 647 -17.68 37.39 -4.08
CA VAL A 647 -16.77 36.38 -3.52
C VAL A 647 -15.34 36.65 -3.99
N GLN A 648 -14.38 36.64 -3.06
CA GLN A 648 -12.97 36.76 -3.37
C GLN A 648 -12.44 35.43 -3.93
N THR A 649 -11.75 35.50 -5.07
CA THR A 649 -11.24 34.33 -5.77
C THR A 649 -9.73 34.42 -6.02
N ASP A 650 -9.08 33.27 -6.17
CA ASP A 650 -7.69 33.19 -6.61
C ASP A 650 -7.55 33.51 -8.11
N ARG A 651 -6.30 33.46 -8.63
CA ARG A 651 -6.01 33.72 -10.06
C ARG A 651 -6.72 32.75 -11.04
N ARG A 652 -7.30 31.66 -10.54
CA ARG A 652 -8.03 30.65 -11.31
C ARG A 652 -9.55 30.73 -11.08
N GLY A 653 -10.03 31.79 -10.43
CA GLY A 653 -11.46 31.98 -10.17
C GLY A 653 -12.00 31.11 -9.04
N ARG A 654 -11.15 30.55 -8.17
CA ARG A 654 -11.56 29.63 -7.09
C ARG A 654 -11.72 30.37 -5.76
N PRO A 655 -12.78 30.11 -4.98
CA PRO A 655 -12.92 30.62 -3.61
C PRO A 655 -11.91 29.97 -2.66
N ALA A 656 -11.66 30.61 -1.52
CA ALA A 656 -10.70 30.14 -0.53
C ALA A 656 -11.12 28.86 0.21
N GLY A 657 -12.43 28.62 0.36
CA GLY A 657 -12.99 27.52 1.14
C GLY A 657 -14.42 27.17 0.72
N VAL A 658 -15.07 26.24 1.43
CA VAL A 658 -16.49 25.98 1.20
C VAL A 658 -17.36 27.15 1.64
N ALA A 659 -17.03 27.78 2.78
CA ALA A 659 -17.51 29.11 3.12
C ALA A 659 -16.73 30.14 2.28
N THR A 660 -17.45 30.86 1.42
CA THR A 660 -16.82 31.77 0.44
C THR A 660 -16.37 33.12 1.04
N GLY A 661 -16.71 33.37 2.31
CA GLY A 661 -16.53 34.66 2.99
C GLY A 661 -17.70 35.63 2.78
N VAL A 662 -18.66 35.30 1.91
CA VAL A 662 -19.93 36.00 1.78
C VAL A 662 -21.01 35.19 2.52
N GLU A 663 -21.71 35.84 3.45
CA GLU A 663 -22.74 35.19 4.28
C GLU A 663 -23.79 34.49 3.40
N GLY A 664 -24.13 33.24 3.74
CA GLY A 664 -25.08 32.43 2.99
C GLY A 664 -24.64 32.05 1.57
N VAL A 665 -23.35 32.13 1.23
CA VAL A 665 -22.81 31.72 -0.07
C VAL A 665 -21.70 30.69 0.14
N TRP A 666 -21.90 29.53 -0.47
CA TRP A 666 -21.09 28.34 -0.28
C TRP A 666 -20.57 27.80 -1.62
N ALA A 667 -19.48 27.04 -1.62
CA ALA A 667 -18.87 26.46 -2.81
C ALA A 667 -18.48 24.99 -2.59
N ALA A 668 -18.80 24.13 -3.55
CA ALA A 668 -18.48 22.70 -3.47
C ALA A 668 -18.14 22.08 -4.84
N GLY A 669 -17.17 21.16 -4.86
CA GLY A 669 -16.76 20.42 -6.05
C GLY A 669 -15.77 21.19 -6.92
N ASP A 670 -15.79 20.92 -8.24
CA ASP A 670 -14.77 21.44 -9.15
C ASP A 670 -14.79 22.97 -9.27
N CYS A 671 -15.93 23.63 -9.03
CA CYS A 671 -15.99 25.10 -8.97
C CYS A 671 -15.31 25.67 -7.72
N ARG A 672 -14.96 24.85 -6.72
CA ARG A 672 -14.09 25.23 -5.59
C ARG A 672 -12.65 24.82 -5.86
N ARG A 673 -12.44 23.58 -6.30
CA ARG A 673 -11.11 22.94 -6.32
C ARG A 673 -10.37 23.09 -7.66
N GLY A 674 -11.09 23.34 -8.75
CA GLY A 674 -10.72 22.89 -10.09
C GLY A 674 -11.05 21.40 -10.27
N PRO A 675 -10.86 20.81 -11.47
CA PRO A 675 -11.14 19.40 -11.73
C PRO A 675 -10.51 18.48 -10.68
N ALA A 676 -11.35 17.83 -9.87
CA ALA A 676 -10.96 17.00 -8.74
C ALA A 676 -11.64 15.62 -8.79
N ARG A 677 -11.51 14.81 -7.73
CA ARG A 677 -12.14 13.48 -7.66
C ARG A 677 -13.57 13.61 -7.16
N PHE A 678 -14.46 12.70 -7.56
CA PHE A 678 -15.83 12.64 -7.04
C PHE A 678 -15.90 12.59 -5.51
N VAL A 679 -14.98 11.89 -4.85
CA VAL A 679 -14.94 11.82 -3.38
C VAL A 679 -14.55 13.16 -2.73
N ASP A 680 -13.77 14.00 -3.42
CA ASP A 680 -13.40 15.33 -2.93
C ASP A 680 -14.62 16.28 -2.99
N ALA A 681 -15.48 16.12 -4.00
CA ALA A 681 -16.76 16.84 -4.09
C ALA A 681 -17.73 16.47 -2.96
N ILE A 682 -17.76 15.20 -2.54
CA ILE A 682 -18.57 14.76 -1.38
C ILE A 682 -17.97 15.30 -0.08
N ALA A 683 -16.64 15.39 0.02
CA ALA A 683 -15.98 15.99 1.18
C ALA A 683 -16.36 17.47 1.32
N ASP A 684 -16.41 18.22 0.22
CA ASP A 684 -16.92 19.60 0.23
C ASP A 684 -18.37 19.67 0.72
N ALA A 685 -19.23 18.76 0.24
CA ALA A 685 -20.63 18.71 0.68
C ALA A 685 -20.77 18.42 2.18
N GLN A 686 -19.94 17.54 2.75
CA GLN A 686 -19.90 17.32 4.19
C GLN A 686 -19.42 18.55 4.96
N GLU A 687 -18.41 19.26 4.44
CA GLU A 687 -17.87 20.49 5.04
C GLU A 687 -18.95 21.59 5.04
N VAL A 688 -19.68 21.77 3.94
CA VAL A 688 -20.85 22.67 3.87
C VAL A 688 -21.90 22.28 4.91
N ALA A 689 -22.29 21.00 4.99
CA ALA A 689 -23.30 20.56 5.96
C ALA A 689 -22.85 20.73 7.42
N LYS A 690 -21.57 20.55 7.72
CA LYS A 690 -20.98 20.80 9.05
C LYS A 690 -21.00 22.27 9.41
N GLU A 691 -20.53 23.14 8.52
CA GLU A 691 -20.41 24.56 8.81
C GLU A 691 -21.77 25.28 8.79
N MET A 692 -22.69 24.88 7.91
CA MET A 692 -24.03 25.47 7.81
C MET A 692 -24.95 24.99 8.93
N LEU A 693 -24.98 23.68 9.22
CA LEU A 693 -26.01 23.07 10.06
C LEU A 693 -25.46 22.31 11.28
N GLY A 694 -24.14 22.19 11.45
CA GLY A 694 -23.55 21.45 12.58
C GLY A 694 -23.73 19.93 12.47
N VAL A 695 -23.84 19.38 11.27
CA VAL A 695 -24.06 17.94 11.06
C VAL A 695 -22.88 17.11 11.58
N ASP A 696 -23.17 16.13 12.42
CA ASP A 696 -22.22 15.10 12.85
C ASP A 696 -22.29 13.86 11.96
N PHE A 697 -21.12 13.36 11.57
CA PHE A 697 -20.92 12.18 10.72
C PHE A 697 -20.29 11.01 11.49
N SER A 698 -20.18 11.09 12.81
CA SER A 698 -19.44 10.14 13.64
C SER A 698 -20.21 8.86 14.00
N ALA A 699 -21.47 8.71 13.56
CA ALA A 699 -22.40 7.67 13.99
C ALA A 699 -21.83 6.23 13.93
N TYR A 700 -20.98 5.92 12.96
CA TYR A 700 -20.36 4.59 12.78
C TYR A 700 -18.85 4.56 13.05
N ALA A 701 -18.25 5.65 13.56
CA ALA A 701 -16.81 5.72 13.79
C ALA A 701 -16.32 4.63 14.76
N ALA A 702 -17.09 4.37 15.82
CA ALA A 702 -16.79 3.32 16.80
C ALA A 702 -16.88 1.90 16.22
N ALA A 703 -17.73 1.68 15.20
CA ALA A 703 -17.92 0.37 14.58
C ALA A 703 -16.70 -0.10 13.76
N ASN A 704 -15.71 0.76 13.54
CA ASN A 704 -14.43 0.37 12.95
C ASN A 704 -13.59 -0.52 13.91
N VAL A 705 -13.87 -0.45 15.21
CA VAL A 705 -13.26 -1.32 16.23
C VAL A 705 -14.22 -2.46 16.53
N ARG A 706 -13.79 -3.69 16.29
CA ARG A 706 -14.58 -4.91 16.49
C ARG A 706 -14.06 -5.69 17.68
N SER A 707 -14.31 -5.20 18.89
CA SER A 707 -13.97 -5.91 20.12
C SER A 707 -14.53 -7.34 20.11
N GLY A 708 -13.71 -8.32 20.48
CA GLY A 708 -14.08 -9.74 20.45
C GLY A 708 -13.84 -10.44 19.11
N HIS A 709 -13.32 -9.74 18.09
CA HIS A 709 -12.95 -10.29 16.78
C HIS A 709 -11.44 -10.29 16.54
N GLU A 710 -10.63 -10.30 17.61
CA GLU A 710 -9.17 -10.26 17.52
C GLU A 710 -8.63 -11.50 16.80
N SER A 711 -9.18 -12.69 17.10
CA SER A 711 -8.83 -13.96 16.46
C SER A 711 -9.01 -13.93 14.93
N ASP A 712 -10.14 -13.40 14.45
CA ASP A 712 -10.42 -13.24 13.02
C ASP A 712 -9.41 -12.29 12.35
N CYS A 713 -8.94 -11.27 13.08
CA CYS A 713 -7.93 -10.34 12.59
C CYS A 713 -6.55 -11.02 12.49
N TYR A 714 -6.15 -11.78 13.50
CA TYR A 714 -4.89 -12.54 13.49
C TYR A 714 -4.84 -13.56 12.35
N ALA A 715 -5.88 -14.36 12.19
CA ALA A 715 -5.98 -15.34 11.10
C ALA A 715 -5.79 -14.66 9.74
N ARG A 716 -6.48 -13.54 9.49
CA ARG A 716 -6.36 -12.80 8.22
C ARG A 716 -4.97 -12.22 7.98
N LYS A 717 -4.26 -11.75 9.01
CA LYS A 717 -2.87 -11.26 8.86
C LYS A 717 -1.90 -12.38 8.51
N GLY A 718 -2.14 -13.56 9.08
CA GLY A 718 -1.37 -14.77 8.87
C GLY A 718 -1.47 -15.37 7.47
N ASP A 719 -2.41 -14.92 6.64
CA ASP A 719 -2.62 -15.46 5.31
C ASP A 719 -2.38 -14.42 4.20
N LEU A 720 -1.52 -14.79 3.24
CA LEU A 720 -1.46 -14.14 1.94
C LEU A 720 -2.60 -14.64 1.06
N ARG A 721 -3.31 -13.76 0.36
CA ARG A 721 -4.37 -14.16 -0.56
C ARG A 721 -3.76 -14.85 -1.77
N LEU A 722 -4.30 -16.04 -2.05
CA LEU A 722 -3.97 -16.82 -3.24
C LEU A 722 -5.09 -16.65 -4.27
N GLY A 723 -4.71 -16.40 -5.53
CA GLY A 723 -5.67 -16.27 -6.63
C GLY A 723 -6.26 -14.86 -6.80
N CYS A 724 -7.35 -14.75 -7.56
CA CYS A 724 -7.92 -13.47 -7.96
C CYS A 724 -8.65 -12.77 -6.79
N PRO A 725 -8.22 -11.57 -6.35
CA PRO A 725 -8.87 -10.85 -5.25
C PRO A 725 -10.30 -10.42 -5.56
N LYS A 726 -10.63 -10.20 -6.85
CA LYS A 726 -12.01 -9.90 -7.29
C LYS A 726 -12.97 -11.09 -7.10
N CYS A 727 -12.42 -12.30 -7.00
CA CYS A 727 -13.18 -13.54 -6.78
C CYS A 727 -13.21 -13.97 -5.30
N ALA A 728 -12.56 -13.21 -4.41
CA ALA A 728 -12.49 -13.55 -2.99
C ALA A 728 -13.89 -13.48 -2.35
N LYS A 729 -14.16 -14.41 -1.43
CA LYS A 729 -15.44 -14.48 -0.71
C LYS A 729 -15.58 -13.35 0.32
N ASP A 730 -14.46 -12.85 0.83
CA ASP A 730 -14.36 -11.77 1.82
C ASP A 730 -13.59 -10.55 1.31
N SER A 731 -13.69 -9.45 2.05
CA SER A 731 -13.06 -8.17 1.75
C SER A 731 -11.56 -8.16 1.95
N GLY A 732 -11.01 -8.99 2.84
CA GLY A 732 -9.60 -9.03 3.19
C GLY A 732 -9.16 -7.94 4.15
N CYS A 733 -10.11 -7.23 4.75
CA CYS A 733 -9.84 -6.26 5.79
C CYS A 733 -9.05 -6.92 6.94
N LEU A 734 -7.96 -6.29 7.37
CA LEU A 734 -7.15 -6.77 8.49
C LEU A 734 -7.69 -6.34 9.87
N GLY A 735 -8.72 -5.49 9.91
CA GLY A 735 -9.24 -4.95 11.17
C GLY A 735 -8.23 -4.10 11.93
N CYS A 736 -7.48 -3.22 11.25
CA CYS A 736 -6.33 -2.49 11.82
C CYS A 736 -6.65 -1.67 13.09
N ALA A 737 -7.88 -1.16 13.24
CA ALA A 737 -8.30 -0.45 14.45
C ALA A 737 -8.66 -1.38 15.63
N THR A 738 -8.86 -2.66 15.35
CA THR A 738 -9.06 -3.72 16.35
C THR A 738 -7.71 -4.31 16.76
N VAL A 739 -6.91 -4.75 15.77
CA VAL A 739 -5.58 -5.30 16.00
C VAL A 739 -4.61 -4.74 14.96
N CYS A 740 -3.77 -3.77 15.33
CA CYS A 740 -2.71 -3.30 14.44
C CYS A 740 -1.45 -4.14 14.58
N GLU A 741 -0.77 -4.06 15.72
CA GLU A 741 0.40 -4.87 16.14
C GLU A 741 1.52 -5.05 15.10
N ALA A 742 1.53 -4.27 14.02
CA ALA A 742 2.49 -4.43 12.94
C ALA A 742 3.93 -4.30 13.42
N CYS A 743 4.20 -3.41 14.39
CA CYS A 743 5.53 -3.26 14.99
C CYS A 743 5.97 -4.48 15.82
N CYS A 744 5.03 -5.22 16.41
CA CYS A 744 5.29 -6.44 17.16
C CYS A 744 5.58 -7.59 16.20
N ASP A 745 4.72 -7.77 15.19
CA ASP A 745 4.83 -8.83 14.18
C ASP A 745 6.18 -8.80 13.43
N VAL A 746 6.65 -7.60 13.10
CA VAL A 746 7.84 -7.41 12.26
C VAL A 746 9.13 -7.27 13.06
N CYS A 747 9.08 -7.25 14.39
CA CYS A 747 10.27 -7.03 15.21
C CYS A 747 11.09 -8.33 15.31
N PRO A 748 12.29 -8.41 14.69
CA PRO A 748 13.10 -9.62 14.75
C PRO A 748 13.53 -9.97 16.18
N ASN A 749 13.73 -8.95 17.03
CA ASN A 749 14.19 -9.12 18.40
C ASN A 749 13.04 -9.20 19.42
N ARG A 750 11.78 -9.09 18.97
CA ARG A 750 10.60 -9.01 19.84
C ARG A 750 10.65 -7.87 20.88
N ALA A 751 11.37 -6.80 20.56
CA ALA A 751 11.50 -5.61 21.40
C ALA A 751 10.22 -4.75 21.47
N ASN A 752 9.29 -4.89 20.52
CA ASN A 752 7.95 -4.31 20.65
C ASN A 752 6.99 -5.42 21.07
N VAL A 753 6.39 -5.28 22.25
CA VAL A 753 5.50 -6.28 22.84
C VAL A 753 4.10 -5.71 22.95
N SER A 754 3.14 -6.43 22.37
CA SER A 754 1.72 -6.12 22.57
C SER A 754 1.25 -6.73 23.89
N ILE A 755 0.57 -5.93 24.70
CA ILE A 755 0.05 -6.33 26.00
C ILE A 755 -1.42 -5.97 26.14
N THR A 756 -2.19 -6.88 26.74
CA THR A 756 -3.53 -6.59 27.23
C THR A 756 -3.43 -5.77 28.51
N VAL A 757 -4.09 -4.61 28.53
CA VAL A 757 -4.11 -3.70 29.68
C VAL A 757 -5.52 -3.65 30.27
N PRO A 758 -5.74 -4.13 31.50
CA PRO A 758 -7.05 -4.05 32.14
C PRO A 758 -7.58 -2.61 32.18
N GLY A 759 -8.82 -2.42 31.71
CA GLY A 759 -9.48 -1.11 31.64
C GLY A 759 -9.33 -0.37 30.31
N LEU A 760 -8.48 -0.85 29.39
CA LEU A 760 -8.36 -0.28 28.04
C LEU A 760 -9.01 -1.18 26.98
N ALA A 761 -9.65 -0.56 26.00
CA ALA A 761 -10.34 -1.28 24.92
C ALA A 761 -9.39 -1.87 23.88
N GLN A 762 -8.20 -1.30 23.73
CA GLN A 762 -7.17 -1.74 22.80
C GLN A 762 -5.96 -2.27 23.56
N HIS A 763 -5.29 -3.26 22.97
CA HIS A 763 -3.95 -3.64 23.40
C HIS A 763 -3.00 -2.45 23.31
N GLN A 764 -2.02 -2.44 24.20
CA GLN A 764 -0.96 -1.44 24.24
C GLN A 764 0.34 -2.04 23.75
N VAL A 765 1.16 -1.23 23.08
CA VAL A 765 2.49 -1.66 22.65
C VAL A 765 3.52 -1.02 23.56
N VAL A 766 4.30 -1.86 24.24
CA VAL A 766 5.46 -1.46 25.05
C VAL A 766 6.73 -1.80 24.27
N HIS A 767 7.64 -0.84 24.20
CA HIS A 767 8.97 -1.05 23.65
C HIS A 767 9.93 -1.45 24.79
N VAL A 768 10.77 -2.46 24.59
CA VAL A 768 11.77 -2.91 25.57
C VAL A 768 13.15 -2.56 25.04
N ASP A 769 13.80 -1.59 25.67
CA ASP A 769 15.03 -0.98 25.17
C ASP A 769 16.17 -2.01 25.02
N GLY A 770 16.42 -2.80 26.08
CA GLY A 770 17.49 -3.79 26.09
C GLY A 770 17.32 -4.98 25.14
N MET A 771 16.17 -5.11 24.47
CA MET A 771 15.96 -6.08 23.38
C MET A 771 16.18 -5.47 21.99
N CYS A 772 16.21 -4.15 21.88
CA CYS A 772 16.23 -3.45 20.60
C CYS A 772 17.64 -3.27 20.06
N ASN A 773 17.81 -3.40 18.74
CA ASN A 773 19.04 -3.05 18.03
C ASN A 773 18.82 -1.92 17.01
N GLU A 774 17.69 -1.21 17.12
CA GLU A 774 17.29 -0.11 16.25
C GLU A 774 17.29 -0.42 14.74
N CYS A 775 17.03 -1.68 14.33
CA CYS A 775 16.99 -2.07 12.92
C CYS A 775 15.97 -1.31 12.04
N GLY A 776 15.07 -0.53 12.63
CA GLY A 776 14.12 0.32 11.92
C GLY A 776 12.93 -0.42 11.27
N ASN A 777 12.89 -1.76 11.28
CA ASN A 777 11.83 -2.51 10.59
C ASN A 777 10.42 -2.13 11.10
N CYS A 778 10.25 -1.98 12.41
CA CYS A 778 8.98 -1.52 12.98
C CYS A 778 8.56 -0.11 12.50
N ALA A 779 9.50 0.78 12.17
CA ALA A 779 9.21 2.10 11.64
C ALA A 779 8.74 2.04 10.18
N VAL A 780 9.27 1.13 9.38
CA VAL A 780 8.87 0.94 7.97
C VAL A 780 7.40 0.52 7.87
N PHE A 781 7.00 -0.45 8.71
CA PHE A 781 5.64 -1.00 8.72
C PHE A 781 4.65 -0.22 9.59
N CYS A 782 5.09 0.71 10.43
CA CYS A 782 4.18 1.54 11.21
C CYS A 782 3.29 2.38 10.28
N PRO A 783 1.96 2.38 10.45
CA PRO A 783 1.07 3.22 9.66
C PRO A 783 1.24 4.71 9.97
N TRP A 784 1.84 5.08 11.09
CA TRP A 784 2.09 6.47 11.48
C TRP A 784 3.44 6.97 10.94
N SER A 785 3.60 8.30 10.86
CA SER A 785 4.90 8.92 10.53
C SER A 785 5.98 8.71 11.61
N GLY A 786 5.63 8.10 12.75
CA GLY A 786 6.57 7.76 13.83
C GLY A 786 7.36 6.45 13.66
N ARG A 787 8.23 6.21 14.65
CA ARG A 787 9.17 5.10 14.81
C ARG A 787 8.86 4.39 16.13
N PRO A 788 8.22 3.21 16.12
CA PRO A 788 7.81 2.53 17.36
C PRO A 788 8.92 2.34 18.38
N PHE A 789 10.14 1.99 17.93
CA PHE A 789 11.30 1.82 18.82
C PHE A 789 11.80 3.12 19.50
N LYS A 790 11.30 4.30 19.10
CA LYS A 790 11.61 5.60 19.72
C LYS A 790 10.40 6.25 20.39
N ASP A 791 9.25 6.16 19.73
CA ASP A 791 8.08 6.95 20.09
C ASP A 791 7.11 6.20 21.01
N LYS A 792 7.27 4.88 21.20
CA LYS A 792 6.45 4.10 22.14
C LYS A 792 6.98 4.15 23.57
N LEU A 793 6.06 3.93 24.51
CA LEU A 793 6.37 3.84 25.93
C LEU A 793 7.42 2.76 26.14
N THR A 794 8.62 3.19 26.53
CA THR A 794 9.80 2.34 26.60
C THR A 794 10.02 1.85 28.03
N LEU A 795 10.09 0.54 28.21
CA LEU A 795 10.62 -0.10 29.41
C LEU A 795 12.15 -0.10 29.32
N PHE A 796 12.78 0.52 30.32
CA PHE A 796 14.22 0.47 30.51
C PHE A 796 14.61 -0.60 31.53
N TRP A 797 15.74 -1.26 31.30
CA TRP A 797 16.29 -2.26 32.22
C TRP A 797 17.27 -1.66 33.22
N SER A 798 17.91 -0.54 32.89
CA SER A 798 18.80 0.17 33.79
C SER A 798 18.63 1.69 33.69
N ALA A 799 19.12 2.40 34.71
CA ALA A 799 19.21 3.86 34.71
C ALA A 799 20.20 4.37 33.64
N GLU A 800 21.21 3.56 33.28
CA GLU A 800 22.15 3.87 32.21
C GLU A 800 21.45 3.87 30.85
N ASP A 801 20.67 2.83 30.54
CA ASP A 801 19.87 2.75 29.30
C ASP A 801 18.91 3.95 29.19
N MET A 802 18.21 4.25 30.29
CA MET A 802 17.30 5.39 30.35
C MET A 802 18.04 6.72 30.15
N GLY A 803 19.25 6.86 30.71
CA GLY A 803 20.09 8.06 30.56
C GLY A 803 20.67 8.24 29.15
N ASN A 804 20.96 7.14 28.45
CA ASN A 804 21.49 7.13 27.08
C ASN A 804 20.41 7.25 25.99
N SER A 805 19.13 7.16 26.38
CA SER A 805 17.98 7.23 25.48
C SER A 805 17.20 8.53 25.68
N GLU A 806 16.61 9.05 24.60
CA GLU A 806 15.66 10.18 24.64
C GLU A 806 14.20 9.70 24.76
N ASN A 807 13.96 8.38 24.74
CA ASN A 807 12.61 7.84 24.67
C ASN A 807 11.78 8.14 25.93
N GLN A 808 10.48 8.35 25.72
CA GLN A 808 9.49 8.38 26.79
C GLN A 808 9.28 6.96 27.34
N GLY A 809 9.27 6.79 28.66
CA GLY A 809 9.35 5.45 29.22
C GLY A 809 9.42 5.39 30.74
N PHE A 810 9.68 4.19 31.24
CA PHE A 810 9.68 3.89 32.67
C PHE A 810 10.75 2.85 33.03
N LEU A 811 11.24 2.96 34.26
CA LEU A 811 12.23 2.08 34.87
C LEU A 811 11.70 1.62 36.24
N PRO A 812 11.58 0.30 36.49
CA PRO A 812 11.22 -0.22 37.82
C PRO A 812 12.26 0.16 38.87
N GLN A 813 11.81 0.52 40.07
CA GLN A 813 12.65 0.83 41.22
C GLN A 813 12.51 -0.24 42.33
N ALA A 814 13.54 -0.34 43.18
CA ALA A 814 13.59 -1.35 44.24
C ALA A 814 12.52 -1.16 45.34
N ASP A 815 11.98 0.05 45.49
CA ASP A 815 10.91 0.38 46.45
C ASP A 815 9.50 0.10 45.90
N GLY A 816 9.40 -0.50 44.71
CA GLY A 816 8.13 -0.83 44.06
C GLY A 816 7.53 0.32 43.24
N THR A 817 8.13 1.51 43.27
CA THR A 817 7.74 2.63 42.42
C THR A 817 8.39 2.53 41.03
N PHE A 818 7.98 3.41 40.12
CA PHE A 818 8.56 3.51 38.78
C PHE A 818 9.11 4.91 38.54
N LEU A 819 10.37 4.98 38.09
CA LEU A 819 10.93 6.21 37.55
C LEU A 819 10.41 6.37 36.13
N VAL A 820 9.54 7.36 35.90
CA VAL A 820 8.87 7.57 34.61
C VAL A 820 9.34 8.88 33.99
N ARG A 821 9.70 8.84 32.70
CA ARG A 821 9.99 10.01 31.86
C ARG A 821 8.89 10.20 30.81
N LEU A 822 8.13 11.30 30.93
CA LEU A 822 7.12 11.73 29.96
C LEU A 822 7.25 13.24 29.70
N ASP A 823 7.10 13.67 28.45
CA ASP A 823 7.13 15.09 28.03
C ASP A 823 8.32 15.88 28.62
N GLY A 824 9.51 15.24 28.66
CA GLY A 824 10.74 15.84 29.18
C GLY A 824 10.85 15.94 30.71
N LYS A 825 9.87 15.41 31.46
CA LYS A 825 9.89 15.37 32.92
C LYS A 825 10.14 13.94 33.41
N THR A 826 11.03 13.79 34.38
CA THR A 826 11.34 12.52 35.03
C THR A 826 11.00 12.58 36.51
N ALA A 827 10.16 11.68 37.00
CA ALA A 827 9.80 11.57 38.41
C ALA A 827 9.46 10.13 38.80
N ALA A 828 9.50 9.82 40.11
CA ALA A 828 9.08 8.53 40.64
C ALA A 828 7.57 8.54 40.90
N TYR A 829 6.88 7.47 40.51
CA TYR A 829 5.43 7.33 40.64
C TYR A 829 5.05 5.99 41.25
N ASP A 830 4.05 6.01 42.13
CA ASP A 830 3.32 4.82 42.55
C ASP A 830 2.15 4.59 41.57
N VAL A 831 2.22 3.52 40.78
CA VAL A 831 1.21 3.23 39.76
C VAL A 831 -0.09 2.66 40.34
N ASP A 832 -0.10 2.27 41.62
CA ASP A 832 -1.33 1.87 42.31
C ASP A 832 -2.15 3.07 42.79
N ASP A 833 -1.53 4.25 42.94
CA ASP A 833 -2.23 5.51 43.19
C ASP A 833 -2.80 6.10 41.89
N ALA A 834 -4.13 6.06 41.76
CA ALA A 834 -4.83 6.67 40.62
C ALA A 834 -4.67 8.20 40.55
N ALA A 835 -4.28 8.86 41.66
CA ALA A 835 -4.03 10.28 41.73
C ALA A 835 -2.54 10.67 41.59
N CYS A 836 -1.66 9.72 41.21
CA CYS A 836 -0.21 9.96 41.08
C CYS A 836 0.17 11.00 40.01
N GLY A 837 -0.77 11.40 39.15
CA GLY A 837 -0.59 12.46 38.15
C GLY A 837 -0.05 11.99 36.80
N LEU A 838 0.14 10.68 36.60
CA LEU A 838 0.41 10.10 35.29
C LEU A 838 -0.85 10.11 34.41
N PRO A 839 -0.71 10.25 33.07
CA PRO A 839 -1.79 9.94 32.15
C PRO A 839 -2.30 8.52 32.40
N GLU A 840 -3.62 8.36 32.50
CA GLU A 840 -4.24 7.13 32.97
C GLU A 840 -3.85 5.90 32.13
N GLU A 841 -3.84 6.03 30.80
CA GLU A 841 -3.45 4.93 29.92
C GLU A 841 -2.00 4.50 30.14
N ALA A 842 -1.08 5.44 30.36
CA ALA A 842 0.32 5.14 30.65
C ALA A 842 0.47 4.46 32.02
N ARG A 843 -0.22 4.95 33.04
CA ARG A 843 -0.24 4.36 34.39
C ARG A 843 -0.74 2.92 34.36
N LEU A 844 -1.88 2.67 33.71
CA LEU A 844 -2.46 1.34 33.55
C LEU A 844 -1.54 0.41 32.75
N THR A 845 -0.87 0.92 31.72
CA THR A 845 0.11 0.16 30.93
C THR A 845 1.29 -0.29 31.78
N ILE A 846 1.90 0.62 32.55
CA ILE A 846 3.03 0.30 33.45
C ILE A 846 2.59 -0.72 34.51
N LYS A 847 1.41 -0.51 35.12
CA LYS A 847 0.83 -1.44 36.07
C LYS A 847 0.61 -2.83 35.48
N ALA A 848 0.07 -2.92 34.26
CA ALA A 848 -0.12 -4.20 33.56
C ALA A 848 1.21 -4.91 33.30
N VAL A 849 2.26 -4.18 32.90
CA VAL A 849 3.61 -4.76 32.73
C VAL A 849 4.09 -5.40 34.03
N ARG A 850 3.98 -4.69 35.16
CA ARG A 850 4.35 -5.21 36.48
C ARG A 850 3.55 -6.47 36.84
N ASP A 851 2.23 -6.40 36.71
CA ASP A 851 1.31 -7.38 37.28
C ASP A 851 1.17 -8.65 36.41
N SER A 852 1.34 -8.54 35.09
CA SER A 852 1.04 -9.64 34.14
C SER A 852 2.17 -9.94 33.15
N TYR A 853 3.15 -9.06 33.00
CA TYR A 853 4.27 -9.22 32.05
C TYR A 853 5.63 -9.02 32.73
N SER A 854 5.76 -9.44 33.99
CA SER A 854 6.98 -9.26 34.79
C SER A 854 8.22 -9.90 34.18
N TYR A 855 8.06 -10.87 33.28
CA TYR A 855 9.16 -11.46 32.50
C TYR A 855 9.87 -10.48 31.56
N LEU A 856 9.24 -9.32 31.26
CA LEU A 856 9.85 -8.23 30.49
C LEU A 856 10.78 -7.36 31.33
N LEU A 857 10.61 -7.36 32.65
CA LEU A 857 11.49 -6.64 33.56
C LEU A 857 12.84 -7.34 33.60
N ALA A 858 13.93 -6.59 33.69
CA ALA A 858 15.25 -7.16 33.89
C ALA A 858 15.25 -8.03 35.16
N LYS A 859 15.89 -9.20 35.08
CA LYS A 859 16.09 -10.08 36.23
C LYS A 859 17.19 -9.58 37.15
#